data_AF-A0A3M2SUX9-F1
#
_entry.id   AF-A0A3M2SUX9-F1
#
_cell.length_a   1.000
_cell.length_b   1.000
_cell.length_c   1.000
_cell.angle_alpha   90.00
_cell.angle_beta   90.00
_cell.angle_gamma   90.00
#
_symmetry.space_group_name_H-M   'P 1'
#
loop_
_entity.id
_entity.type
_entity.pdbx_description
1 polymer ?
#
loop_
_entity_poly.entity_id
_entity_poly.type
_entity_poly.pdbx_seq_one_letter_code
_entity_poly.pdbx_strand_id
1 'polypeptide(L)'
;MESSSTSFAGQKRKVADMSSDEKDALPATAFRGFARASSRSESPPSVGLGNADRSTRNNNMQSATSGPRGRGSGGPKEGNSFAARMMAKMGYKEGQGLGSSGQGIVNPIEAQARPQGAGLGAVKEKTKQARVEEKRAAVQRGEVLEDSSDEERRIRQKKKEARKREARSETGTPVPRTKPQFRTAREMEDDMEGLEVPNVLKSLVDATGKEQRVLTSTAGLMAPQAFVNQGEGEGLKIAQRARHDLEAFADEWKGLTERKNFIGLEETQIVEELDTHRARGDQLAELIADVGNLEIFHDDSLAARFDEITGKLEALESKYRDVFDEYRLSETAVAAIHPIFRQVMEEWEPLKEPTLLVPSLRRLLPLLSRKHGEESLRRQSTSPYETMMHTLWFPCIRSALVNEWKVTDSSPAVGLIVSWKDILPPFVYANVLDQTIVPKLTADLNKWNPRSSGRRRPSSHQKSRFPWWLFPWLQFLDERHTDPKQATGLLSDAKRKFRVALDTWDLHQGLISGVELWRDALGSEFDASLRNHLLPRLGRHLREDFEVNPQDQDLTALEDVLRWKDFFKPNVLGLLLVAEFFPKWHNILYIWLTNDPNYEEVGEWFSWWRTQIPPEINELTIVDDEWKKGLQTMDLASRLGDRAATELRPPTTTAAPQETPSTLPPTAAEAPAKAPRGPKVVEEVAFKDILESWCVDQGLIILPLREAHPQNGQPLFRITASATGRGGVVAFIQGDVVWVQNKKAKEVWEPMGLEDRLVERAEGK
;
A
#
# COMPACT_ATOMS: atom_id res chain seq x y z
N MET A 1 -38.72 -54.55 -48.36
CA MET A 1 -37.98 -53.27 -48.45
C MET A 1 -36.89 -53.31 -47.38
N GLU A 2 -35.92 -54.22 -47.47
CA GLU A 2 -34.88 -54.39 -48.52
C GLU A 2 -33.83 -53.27 -48.43
N SER A 3 -32.55 -53.44 -48.06
CA SER A 3 -31.56 -54.55 -48.03
C SER A 3 -30.55 -54.55 -49.19
N SER A 4 -29.33 -54.07 -48.93
CA SER A 4 -28.08 -54.52 -49.58
C SER A 4 -26.84 -53.81 -48.97
N SER A 5 -25.63 -54.38 -48.91
CA SER A 5 -25.23 -55.79 -48.68
C SER A 5 -23.70 -55.96 -48.51
N THR A 6 -23.23 -56.49 -47.36
CA THR A 6 -21.96 -57.26 -47.18
C THR A 6 -20.64 -56.48 -47.45
N SER A 7 -19.39 -56.95 -47.20
CA SER A 7 -18.76 -58.21 -46.75
C SER A 7 -17.30 -57.89 -46.24
N PHE A 8 -16.51 -58.66 -45.47
CA PHE A 8 -16.66 -59.87 -44.62
C PHE A 8 -15.33 -60.08 -43.80
N ALA A 9 -15.31 -61.06 -42.87
CA ALA A 9 -14.13 -61.59 -42.11
C ALA A 9 -13.45 -60.67 -41.05
N GLY A 10 -12.86 -61.20 -39.95
CA GLY A 10 -12.90 -62.58 -39.45
C GLY A 10 -12.00 -62.89 -38.23
N GLN A 11 -12.35 -63.97 -37.50
CA GLN A 11 -11.59 -64.67 -36.43
C GLN A 11 -11.39 -63.97 -35.05
N LYS A 12 -11.16 -64.69 -33.94
CA LYS A 12 -11.99 -65.77 -33.28
C LYS A 12 -11.36 -66.23 -31.93
N ARG A 13 -12.13 -66.13 -30.83
CA ARG A 13 -12.06 -67.01 -29.61
C ARG A 13 -10.75 -66.88 -28.76
N LYS A 14 -10.62 -67.44 -27.54
CA LYS A 14 -11.53 -68.28 -26.70
C LYS A 14 -11.35 -67.99 -25.18
N VAL A 15 -12.30 -68.48 -24.37
CA VAL A 15 -12.37 -68.45 -22.90
C VAL A 15 -11.85 -69.76 -22.25
N ALA A 16 -11.24 -69.64 -21.07
CA ALA A 16 -11.24 -70.58 -19.92
C ALA A 16 -10.69 -69.79 -18.68
N ASP A 17 -11.26 -69.69 -17.48
CA ASP A 17 -12.41 -70.30 -16.75
C ASP A 17 -12.13 -71.58 -15.91
N MET A 18 -12.46 -71.50 -14.60
CA MET A 18 -12.59 -72.58 -13.58
C MET A 18 -11.31 -73.41 -13.21
N SER A 19 -11.11 -73.99 -12.00
CA SER A 19 -11.83 -73.99 -10.68
C SER A 19 -10.88 -74.50 -9.55
N SER A 20 -11.37 -74.53 -8.30
CA SER A 20 -10.97 -75.30 -7.07
C SER A 20 -9.95 -76.44 -7.22
N ASP A 21 -9.14 -76.80 -6.19
CA ASP A 21 -9.64 -77.21 -4.87
C ASP A 21 -8.66 -77.11 -3.67
N GLU A 22 -9.16 -77.46 -2.48
CA GLU A 22 -8.56 -77.26 -1.14
C GLU A 22 -8.07 -78.59 -0.48
N LYS A 23 -7.07 -78.50 0.43
CA LYS A 23 -6.95 -79.21 1.75
C LYS A 23 -5.63 -79.90 2.15
N ASP A 24 -5.32 -79.70 3.44
CA ASP A 24 -4.74 -80.58 4.47
C ASP A 24 -3.43 -81.37 4.23
N ALA A 25 -2.34 -80.93 4.92
CA ALA A 25 -1.48 -81.82 5.73
C ALA A 25 -0.54 -81.07 6.70
N LEU A 26 -0.55 -81.48 7.98
CA LEU A 26 0.52 -81.34 8.99
C LEU A 26 0.66 -82.74 9.65
N PRO A 27 1.85 -83.21 10.11
CA PRO A 27 2.53 -82.63 11.29
C PRO A 27 4.06 -82.89 11.42
N ALA A 28 4.57 -82.71 12.66
CA ALA A 28 5.71 -83.42 13.30
C ALA A 28 7.16 -82.94 13.08
N THR A 29 7.58 -82.03 13.97
CA THR A 29 8.83 -82.08 14.80
C THR A 29 9.97 -83.05 14.42
N ALA A 30 11.17 -82.50 14.19
CA ALA A 30 12.45 -83.18 14.40
C ALA A 30 13.56 -82.17 14.79
N PHE A 31 14.57 -82.59 15.57
CA PHE A 31 15.60 -81.72 16.17
C PHE A 31 17.03 -82.11 15.74
N ARG A 32 17.69 -81.26 14.94
CA ARG A 32 19.15 -81.17 14.67
C ARG A 32 19.37 -80.07 13.61
N GLY A 33 20.43 -79.26 13.65
CA GLY A 33 21.48 -79.10 14.66
C GLY A 33 22.42 -77.94 14.27
N PHE A 34 23.17 -77.37 15.22
CA PHE A 34 24.02 -76.20 14.95
C PHE A 34 25.19 -76.50 14.01
N ALA A 35 25.34 -75.68 12.97
CA ALA A 35 26.57 -75.52 12.19
C ALA A 35 26.85 -74.03 11.97
N ARG A 36 28.12 -73.62 12.01
CA ARG A 36 28.53 -72.21 11.88
C ARG A 36 28.33 -71.69 10.45
N ALA A 37 27.77 -70.49 10.32
CA ALA A 37 27.96 -69.67 9.13
C ALA A 37 29.23 -68.82 9.29
N SER A 38 30.15 -68.88 8.32
CA SER A 38 31.39 -68.10 8.32
C SER A 38 31.35 -66.96 7.31
N SER A 39 31.32 -65.72 7.82
CA SER A 39 31.83 -64.48 7.20
C SER A 39 31.36 -64.05 5.79
N ARG A 40 31.00 -62.76 5.70
CA ARG A 40 30.80 -61.93 4.49
C ARG A 40 29.51 -62.16 3.70
N SER A 41 28.67 -61.13 3.70
CA SER A 41 27.98 -60.64 2.50
C SER A 41 28.65 -59.33 2.07
N GLU A 42 28.72 -59.08 0.76
CA GLU A 42 29.30 -57.88 0.16
C GLU A 42 28.19 -56.90 -0.27
N SER A 43 28.52 -55.63 -0.46
CA SER A 43 27.59 -54.60 -0.95
C SER A 43 27.46 -54.63 -2.48
N PRO A 44 26.24 -54.64 -3.04
CA PRO A 44 25.99 -54.38 -4.46
C PRO A 44 25.16 -53.07 -4.64
N PRO A 45 24.92 -52.57 -5.87
CA PRO A 45 25.91 -51.74 -6.56
C PRO A 45 25.29 -50.38 -7.01
N SER A 46 25.83 -49.75 -8.05
CA SER A 46 25.49 -48.38 -8.48
C SER A 46 25.14 -48.25 -9.97
N VAL A 47 24.59 -47.08 -10.32
CA VAL A 47 24.38 -46.49 -11.67
C VAL A 47 23.11 -46.89 -12.45
N GLY A 48 22.31 -45.86 -12.77
CA GLY A 48 21.40 -45.76 -13.90
C GLY A 48 21.24 -44.28 -14.30
N LEU A 49 21.28 -43.94 -15.59
CA LEU A 49 21.22 -42.55 -16.10
C LEU A 49 19.92 -42.29 -16.88
N GLY A 50 19.44 -41.04 -16.93
CA GLY A 50 18.61 -40.59 -18.05
C GLY A 50 17.61 -39.42 -17.87
N ASN A 51 18.09 -38.19 -18.12
CA ASN A 51 17.41 -37.06 -18.81
C ASN A 51 16.11 -36.38 -18.27
N ALA A 52 16.24 -35.04 -18.20
CA ALA A 52 15.27 -33.98 -18.56
C ALA A 52 14.04 -33.71 -17.64
N ASP A 53 13.52 -32.48 -17.51
CA ASP A 53 13.84 -31.21 -18.21
C ASP A 53 13.69 -29.95 -17.29
N ARG A 54 14.23 -28.80 -17.77
CA ARG A 54 13.92 -27.39 -17.41
C ARG A 54 14.28 -26.79 -16.03
N SER A 55 15.42 -26.11 -16.07
CA SER A 55 15.51 -24.64 -15.88
C SER A 55 15.31 -24.04 -14.47
N THR A 56 16.42 -23.72 -13.80
CA THR A 56 16.52 -22.58 -12.87
C THR A 56 17.77 -21.76 -13.19
N ARG A 57 17.74 -20.46 -12.87
CA ARG A 57 18.61 -19.42 -13.47
C ARG A 57 19.96 -19.29 -12.74
N ASN A 58 21.04 -19.19 -13.51
CA ASN A 58 22.40 -18.97 -13.01
C ASN A 58 22.52 -17.71 -12.14
N ASN A 59 23.27 -17.79 -11.04
CA ASN A 59 24.10 -16.67 -10.59
C ASN A 59 25.39 -17.23 -9.95
N ASN A 60 26.55 -16.74 -10.37
CA ASN A 60 27.86 -17.37 -10.09
C ASN A 60 28.79 -16.37 -9.41
N MET A 61 29.33 -16.72 -8.23
CA MET A 61 30.43 -15.98 -7.63
C MET A 61 31.38 -16.94 -6.91
N GLN A 62 32.55 -17.17 -7.52
CA GLN A 62 33.56 -18.10 -7.03
C GLN A 62 34.53 -17.37 -6.09
N SER A 63 34.88 -17.98 -4.95
CA SER A 63 35.99 -17.56 -4.10
C SER A 63 37.15 -18.55 -4.22
N ALA A 64 38.14 -18.21 -5.05
CA ALA A 64 39.38 -18.96 -5.12
C ALA A 64 40.29 -18.63 -3.92
N THR A 65 41.03 -19.61 -3.42
CA THR A 65 41.94 -19.45 -2.27
C THR A 65 43.40 -19.74 -2.63
N SER A 66 44.30 -19.27 -1.76
CA SER A 66 45.74 -19.54 -1.68
C SER A 66 46.70 -18.72 -2.56
N GLY A 67 47.73 -18.18 -1.90
CA GLY A 67 48.84 -17.38 -2.42
C GLY A 67 49.68 -16.87 -1.22
N PRO A 68 51.04 -16.95 -1.18
CA PRO A 68 51.72 -17.13 0.11
C PRO A 68 52.61 -15.97 0.63
N ARG A 69 52.73 -15.93 1.97
CA ARG A 69 53.85 -15.41 2.81
C ARG A 69 54.67 -14.21 2.30
N GLY A 70 54.41 -13.03 2.86
CA GLY A 70 55.33 -11.87 2.88
C GLY A 70 55.79 -11.49 4.30
N ARG A 71 56.96 -10.86 4.43
CA ARG A 71 57.57 -10.43 5.70
C ARG A 71 57.09 -9.01 6.09
N GLY A 72 56.93 -8.75 7.38
CA GLY A 72 56.15 -7.60 7.88
C GLY A 72 56.72 -6.21 7.61
N SER A 73 55.80 -5.25 7.49
CA SER A 73 55.96 -3.81 7.72
C SER A 73 54.67 -3.29 8.36
N GLY A 74 54.72 -2.16 9.06
CA GLY A 74 53.57 -1.62 9.81
C GLY A 74 52.89 -0.43 9.13
N GLY A 75 51.58 -0.30 9.35
CA GLY A 75 50.79 0.91 9.08
C GLY A 75 49.39 0.62 8.52
N PRO A 76 48.46 1.60 8.56
CA PRO A 76 48.44 2.84 9.35
C PRO A 76 47.30 2.86 10.41
N LYS A 77 47.35 3.82 11.35
CA LYS A 77 46.17 4.19 12.17
C LYS A 77 45.41 5.31 11.46
N GLU A 78 44.22 5.05 10.92
CA GLU A 78 43.45 6.06 10.16
C GLU A 78 42.04 6.30 10.73
N GLY A 79 41.97 7.01 11.85
CA GLY A 79 40.72 7.48 12.47
C GLY A 79 40.04 8.64 11.72
N ASN A 80 39.95 8.59 10.39
CA ASN A 80 39.52 9.74 9.57
C ASN A 80 38.66 9.40 8.34
N SER A 81 38.18 8.16 8.19
CA SER A 81 37.29 7.78 7.08
C SER A 81 35.93 8.49 7.17
N PHE A 82 35.23 8.63 6.03
CA PHE A 82 33.88 9.22 5.99
C PHE A 82 32.91 8.50 6.92
N ALA A 83 32.96 7.16 6.94
CA ALA A 83 32.18 6.33 7.87
C ALA A 83 32.54 6.62 9.33
N ALA A 84 33.82 6.72 9.69
CA ALA A 84 34.24 7.05 11.06
C ALA A 84 33.73 8.44 11.50
N ARG A 85 33.80 9.44 10.62
CA ARG A 85 33.25 10.79 10.88
C ARG A 85 31.72 10.77 11.04
N MET A 86 31.01 9.98 10.24
CA MET A 86 29.55 9.83 10.35
C MET A 86 29.16 9.10 11.65
N MET A 87 29.84 8.00 12.00
CA MET A 87 29.61 7.28 13.25
C MET A 87 29.88 8.17 14.48
N ALA A 88 31.00 8.91 14.49
CA ALA A 88 31.32 9.86 15.57
C ALA A 88 30.25 10.97 15.70
N LYS A 89 29.74 11.51 14.59
CA LYS A 89 28.63 12.48 14.59
C LYS A 89 27.32 11.88 15.13
N MET A 90 27.13 10.57 15.01
CA MET A 90 25.99 9.82 15.58
C MET A 90 26.29 9.26 16.98
N GLY A 91 27.35 9.72 17.66
CA GLY A 91 27.63 9.43 19.07
C GLY A 91 28.58 8.26 19.34
N TYR A 92 29.09 7.58 18.31
CA TYR A 92 30.04 6.47 18.49
C TYR A 92 31.37 6.94 19.12
N LYS A 93 31.91 6.12 20.03
CA LYS A 93 33.22 6.30 20.66
C LYS A 93 34.06 5.05 20.43
N GLU A 94 35.33 5.23 20.08
CA GLU A 94 36.26 4.13 19.82
C GLU A 94 36.38 3.21 21.07
N GLY A 95 36.09 1.91 20.90
CA GLY A 95 36.01 0.92 21.98
C GLY A 95 34.63 0.75 22.66
N GLN A 96 33.64 1.54 22.27
CA GLN A 96 32.23 1.35 22.65
C GLN A 96 31.41 0.76 21.50
N GLY A 97 30.21 0.25 21.80
CA GLY A 97 29.32 -0.31 20.80
C GLY A 97 28.74 0.75 19.87
N LEU A 98 28.29 0.33 18.68
CA LEU A 98 27.54 1.21 17.78
C LEU A 98 26.12 1.46 18.33
N GLY A 99 25.65 2.70 18.28
CA GLY A 99 24.34 3.13 18.81
C GLY A 99 24.45 4.08 20.00
N SER A 100 23.39 4.86 20.25
CA SER A 100 23.38 5.95 21.24
C SER A 100 23.63 5.50 22.70
N SER A 101 23.27 4.26 23.02
CA SER A 101 23.50 3.59 24.30
C SER A 101 24.73 2.67 24.32
N GLY A 102 25.48 2.58 23.22
CA GLY A 102 26.68 1.74 23.11
C GLY A 102 26.40 0.23 23.09
N GLN A 103 25.24 -0.18 22.56
CA GLN A 103 24.74 -1.58 22.56
C GLN A 103 25.30 -2.47 21.43
N GLY A 104 25.78 -1.90 20.32
CA GLY A 104 26.30 -2.66 19.19
C GLY A 104 27.58 -3.44 19.51
N ILE A 105 27.84 -4.51 18.76
CA ILE A 105 28.98 -5.41 18.97
C ILE A 105 30.30 -4.67 18.72
N VAL A 106 31.25 -4.75 19.66
CA VAL A 106 32.53 -4.03 19.62
C VAL A 106 33.64 -4.81 18.91
N ASN A 107 33.67 -6.13 19.03
CA ASN A 107 34.65 -6.98 18.37
C ASN A 107 33.96 -7.81 17.26
N PRO A 108 34.47 -7.84 16.02
CA PRO A 108 33.91 -8.67 14.96
C PRO A 108 33.76 -10.14 15.36
N ILE A 109 32.69 -10.79 14.90
CA ILE A 109 32.34 -12.15 15.32
C ILE A 109 33.32 -13.18 14.72
N GLU A 110 34.20 -13.73 15.54
CA GLU A 110 35.08 -14.85 15.15
C GLU A 110 34.29 -16.17 15.06
N ALA A 111 34.30 -16.79 13.88
CA ALA A 111 33.72 -18.11 13.65
C ALA A 111 34.68 -19.24 14.07
N GLN A 112 34.30 -20.04 15.06
CA GLN A 112 35.08 -21.20 15.51
C GLN A 112 34.69 -22.47 14.75
N ALA A 113 35.53 -22.92 13.82
CA ALA A 113 35.34 -24.20 13.13
C ALA A 113 35.42 -25.39 14.11
N ARG A 114 34.54 -26.39 13.92
CA ARG A 114 34.57 -27.63 14.71
C ARG A 114 35.63 -28.61 14.14
N PRO A 115 36.41 -29.32 14.99
CA PRO A 115 37.20 -30.46 14.53
C PRO A 115 36.25 -31.59 14.08
N GLN A 116 36.51 -32.16 12.91
CA GLN A 116 35.69 -33.22 12.32
C GLN A 116 35.76 -34.50 13.15
N GLY A 117 34.61 -35.11 13.44
CA GLY A 117 34.51 -36.34 14.27
C GLY A 117 34.34 -36.12 15.78
N ALA A 118 34.31 -34.88 16.27
CA ALA A 118 34.02 -34.60 17.69
C ALA A 118 32.51 -34.54 17.98
N GLY A 119 32.06 -35.30 18.99
CA GLY A 119 30.66 -35.28 19.45
C GLY A 119 30.26 -33.96 20.14
N LEU A 120 28.95 -33.68 20.17
CA LEU A 120 28.38 -32.38 20.57
C LEU A 120 28.84 -31.87 21.95
N GLY A 121 29.03 -32.75 22.93
CA GLY A 121 29.51 -32.38 24.27
C GLY A 121 30.99 -31.99 24.38
N ALA A 122 31.81 -32.25 23.35
CA ALA A 122 33.26 -32.07 23.41
C ALA A 122 33.74 -30.64 23.15
N VAL A 123 32.92 -29.80 22.50
CA VAL A 123 33.32 -28.44 22.08
C VAL A 123 32.37 -27.41 22.70
N LYS A 124 32.93 -26.42 23.42
CA LYS A 124 32.14 -25.32 24.00
C LYS A 124 31.76 -24.30 22.93
N GLU A 125 30.56 -24.46 22.38
CA GLU A 125 30.06 -23.74 21.19
C GLU A 125 30.09 -22.21 21.31
N LYS A 126 29.65 -21.65 22.46
CA LYS A 126 29.82 -20.22 22.74
C LYS A 126 31.30 -19.88 22.92
N THR A 127 31.87 -19.16 21.94
CA THR A 127 33.25 -18.64 21.96
C THR A 127 33.51 -17.74 23.17
N LYS A 128 34.79 -17.52 23.50
CA LYS A 128 35.16 -16.64 24.64
C LYS A 128 34.69 -15.19 24.43
N GLN A 129 34.71 -14.70 23.19
CA GLN A 129 34.26 -13.35 22.85
C GLN A 129 32.74 -13.21 23.01
N ALA A 130 31.96 -14.15 22.47
CA ALA A 130 30.50 -14.14 22.60
C ALA A 130 30.05 -14.08 24.08
N ARG A 131 30.70 -14.85 24.96
CA ARG A 131 30.41 -14.84 26.42
C ARG A 131 30.73 -13.51 27.10
N VAL A 132 31.73 -12.77 26.63
CA VAL A 132 32.11 -11.47 27.19
C VAL A 132 31.11 -10.39 26.75
N GLU A 133 30.71 -10.40 25.48
CA GLU A 133 29.72 -9.43 24.97
C GLU A 133 28.30 -9.73 25.51
N GLU A 134 27.93 -11.01 25.66
CA GLU A 134 26.69 -11.44 26.34
C GLU A 134 26.62 -10.92 27.79
N LYS A 135 27.72 -11.01 28.54
CA LYS A 135 27.82 -10.44 29.90
C LYS A 135 27.77 -8.90 29.89
N ARG A 136 28.41 -8.24 28.91
CA ARG A 136 28.35 -6.78 28.75
C ARG A 136 26.91 -6.30 28.49
N ALA A 137 26.20 -6.98 27.60
CA ALA A 137 24.82 -6.66 27.26
C ALA A 137 23.87 -6.89 28.45
N ALA A 138 24.05 -7.96 29.23
CA ALA A 138 23.27 -8.22 30.44
C ALA A 138 23.50 -7.14 31.52
N VAL A 139 24.77 -6.77 31.77
CA VAL A 139 25.10 -5.68 32.71
C VAL A 139 24.52 -4.34 32.27
N GLN A 140 24.48 -4.05 30.96
CA GLN A 140 23.78 -2.85 30.43
C GLN A 140 22.25 -2.90 30.58
N ARG A 141 21.63 -4.08 30.64
CA ARG A 141 20.21 -4.26 30.96
C ARG A 141 19.91 -4.25 32.47
N GLY A 142 20.93 -4.15 33.32
CA GLY A 142 20.79 -4.26 34.79
C GLY A 142 20.65 -5.70 35.30
N GLU A 143 20.82 -6.70 34.44
CA GLU A 143 20.69 -8.12 34.79
C GLU A 143 22.03 -8.66 35.32
N VAL A 144 22.06 -9.07 36.59
CA VAL A 144 23.20 -9.81 37.15
C VAL A 144 23.11 -11.25 36.66
N LEU A 145 23.68 -11.50 35.48
CA LEU A 145 23.70 -12.81 34.85
C LEU A 145 24.72 -13.72 35.56
N GLU A 146 24.29 -14.34 36.66
CA GLU A 146 25.04 -15.42 37.33
C GLU A 146 25.23 -16.57 36.35
N ASP A 147 26.44 -16.65 35.79
CA ASP A 147 26.85 -17.69 34.85
C ASP A 147 26.69 -19.06 35.52
N SER A 148 26.05 -20.03 34.85
CA SER A 148 25.84 -21.38 35.40
C SER A 148 27.16 -22.01 35.87
N SER A 149 28.27 -21.67 35.22
CA SER A 149 29.62 -22.08 35.62
C SER A 149 30.11 -21.47 36.94
N ASP A 150 29.61 -20.31 37.36
CA ASP A 150 29.98 -19.70 38.64
C ASP A 150 29.09 -20.18 39.80
N GLU A 151 27.82 -20.54 39.59
CA GLU A 151 27.09 -21.33 40.62
C GLU A 151 27.66 -22.75 40.73
N GLU A 152 28.04 -23.41 39.64
CA GLU A 152 28.75 -24.69 39.72
C GLU A 152 30.11 -24.54 40.44
N ARG A 153 30.80 -23.40 40.29
CA ARG A 153 32.00 -23.09 41.09
C ARG A 153 31.69 -22.78 42.54
N ARG A 154 30.59 -22.09 42.87
CA ARG A 154 30.15 -21.86 44.25
C ARG A 154 29.74 -23.16 44.92
N ILE A 155 29.11 -24.10 44.20
CA ILE A 155 28.83 -25.46 44.66
C ILE A 155 30.14 -26.24 44.86
N ARG A 156 31.10 -26.16 43.93
CA ARG A 156 32.43 -26.79 44.08
C ARG A 156 33.25 -26.15 45.21
N GLN A 157 33.13 -24.85 45.46
CA GLN A 157 33.75 -24.16 46.60
C GLN A 157 33.07 -24.55 47.92
N LYS A 158 31.73 -24.52 48.02
CA LYS A 158 30.97 -25.04 49.17
C LYS A 158 31.36 -26.51 49.48
N LYS A 159 31.47 -27.39 48.48
CA LYS A 159 31.96 -28.77 48.66
C LYS A 159 33.44 -28.85 49.09
N LYS A 160 34.29 -27.92 48.63
CA LYS A 160 35.71 -27.84 49.03
C LYS A 160 35.89 -27.25 50.44
N GLU A 161 35.00 -26.37 50.87
CA GLU A 161 34.97 -25.79 52.21
C GLU A 161 34.31 -26.71 53.23
N ALA A 162 33.26 -27.46 52.86
CA ALA A 162 32.74 -28.58 53.65
C ALA A 162 33.86 -29.57 53.98
N ARG A 163 34.57 -30.06 52.96
CA ARG A 163 35.78 -30.89 53.11
C ARG A 163 36.91 -30.26 53.92
N LYS A 164 36.93 -28.93 54.07
CA LYS A 164 37.92 -28.19 54.86
C LYS A 164 37.45 -27.87 56.29
N ARG A 165 36.14 -28.01 56.56
CA ARG A 165 35.54 -28.00 57.90
C ARG A 165 35.61 -29.40 58.52
N GLU A 166 35.26 -30.44 57.76
CA GLU A 166 35.47 -31.86 58.12
C GLU A 166 36.94 -32.09 58.51
N ALA A 167 37.89 -31.64 57.69
CA ALA A 167 39.33 -31.72 57.96
C ALA A 167 39.85 -30.77 59.07
N ARG A 168 38.97 -30.22 59.93
CA ARG A 168 39.33 -29.38 61.08
C ARG A 168 38.70 -29.81 62.41
N SER A 169 37.89 -30.86 62.42
CA SER A 169 37.23 -31.36 63.63
C SER A 169 37.38 -32.87 63.81
N GLU A 170 38.61 -33.40 63.70
CA GLU A 170 38.98 -34.65 64.39
C GLU A 170 40.50 -34.82 64.51
N THR A 171 40.96 -35.34 65.63
CA THR A 171 42.37 -35.70 65.88
C THR A 171 42.53 -37.19 65.67
N GLY A 172 42.67 -37.61 64.40
CA GLY A 172 42.69 -39.02 64.01
C GLY A 172 43.47 -39.30 62.73
N THR A 173 44.11 -40.47 62.69
CA THR A 173 44.94 -41.03 61.62
C THR A 173 44.33 -40.96 60.20
N PRO A 174 45.18 -40.88 59.13
CA PRO A 174 44.69 -40.80 57.75
C PRO A 174 43.99 -42.10 57.32
N VAL A 175 42.69 -42.01 57.08
CA VAL A 175 41.90 -43.12 56.50
C VAL A 175 42.38 -43.39 55.07
N PRO A 176 42.82 -44.63 54.74
CA PRO A 176 43.22 -44.97 53.37
C PRO A 176 42.00 -44.95 52.44
N ARG A 177 42.21 -44.62 51.17
CA ARG A 177 41.15 -44.72 50.15
C ARG A 177 40.57 -46.13 50.17
N THR A 178 39.26 -46.25 50.36
CA THR A 178 38.55 -47.51 50.14
C THR A 178 38.82 -47.96 48.71
N LYS A 179 39.31 -49.20 48.57
CA LYS A 179 39.41 -49.86 47.27
C LYS A 179 37.99 -50.01 46.72
N PRO A 180 37.77 -49.97 45.39
CA PRO A 180 36.45 -50.27 44.84
C PRO A 180 36.00 -51.65 45.34
N GLN A 181 34.85 -51.70 46.00
CA GLN A 181 34.16 -52.95 46.25
C GLN A 181 33.60 -53.42 44.90
N PHE A 182 34.17 -54.50 44.38
CA PHE A 182 33.62 -55.20 43.23
C PHE A 182 32.30 -55.82 43.67
N ARG A 183 31.19 -55.45 43.01
CA ARG A 183 29.88 -56.07 43.25
C ARG A 183 29.97 -57.56 42.96
N THR A 184 29.37 -58.37 43.82
CA THR A 184 29.19 -59.80 43.57
C THR A 184 28.19 -60.02 42.44
N ALA A 185 28.25 -61.18 41.77
CA ALA A 185 27.32 -61.43 40.67
C ALA A 185 25.85 -61.46 41.15
N ARG A 186 25.57 -61.79 42.42
CA ARG A 186 24.21 -61.68 42.97
C ARG A 186 23.78 -60.24 43.15
N GLU A 187 24.61 -59.37 43.71
CA GLU A 187 24.32 -57.93 43.76
C GLU A 187 24.11 -57.36 42.34
N MET A 188 24.75 -57.92 41.31
CA MET A 188 24.48 -57.56 39.91
C MET A 188 23.18 -58.15 39.34
N GLU A 189 22.76 -59.37 39.73
CA GLU A 189 21.44 -59.94 39.43
C GLU A 189 20.31 -59.15 40.14
N ASP A 190 20.57 -58.67 41.36
CA ASP A 190 19.65 -57.87 42.18
C ASP A 190 19.59 -56.38 41.74
N ASP A 191 20.72 -55.78 41.34
CA ASP A 191 20.81 -54.40 40.82
C ASP A 191 20.23 -54.26 39.39
N MET A 192 20.17 -55.35 38.61
CA MET A 192 19.80 -55.33 37.19
C MET A 192 18.62 -56.27 36.93
N GLU A 193 17.41 -55.78 37.26
CA GLU A 193 16.14 -56.52 37.15
C GLU A 193 16.04 -57.34 35.84
N GLY A 194 15.98 -58.67 35.98
CA GLY A 194 15.85 -59.63 34.87
C GLY A 194 17.16 -60.20 34.32
N LEU A 195 18.33 -59.81 34.81
CA LEU A 195 19.63 -60.39 34.40
C LEU A 195 19.77 -61.84 34.91
N GLU A 196 19.31 -62.82 34.13
CA GLU A 196 19.58 -64.24 34.44
C GLU A 196 21.01 -64.64 34.04
N VAL A 197 21.95 -64.62 34.99
CA VAL A 197 23.33 -65.08 34.72
C VAL A 197 23.33 -66.60 34.40
N PRO A 198 23.91 -67.07 33.28
CA PRO A 198 23.90 -68.48 32.92
C PRO A 198 24.55 -69.40 33.96
N ASN A 199 23.94 -70.56 34.21
CA ASN A 199 24.36 -71.52 35.25
C ASN A 199 25.82 -71.99 35.12
N VAL A 200 26.41 -71.94 33.92
CA VAL A 200 27.83 -72.25 33.66
C VAL A 200 28.78 -71.30 34.41
N LEU A 201 28.39 -70.03 34.56
CA LEU A 201 29.16 -69.01 35.30
C LEU A 201 28.82 -69.00 36.80
N LYS A 202 27.79 -69.76 37.22
CA LYS A 202 27.34 -69.83 38.61
C LYS A 202 28.12 -70.83 39.48
N SER A 203 28.80 -71.81 38.87
CA SER A 203 29.62 -72.81 39.59
C SER A 203 30.81 -73.28 38.73
N LEU A 204 31.99 -72.70 38.96
CA LEU A 204 33.21 -73.11 38.27
C LEU A 204 33.88 -74.27 39.03
N VAL A 205 33.87 -75.45 38.43
CA VAL A 205 34.53 -76.66 38.93
C VAL A 205 35.73 -76.99 38.06
N ASP A 206 36.92 -77.08 38.65
CA ASP A 206 38.11 -77.57 37.98
C ASP A 206 38.19 -79.10 38.15
N ALA A 207 38.39 -79.78 37.02
CA ALA A 207 38.51 -81.22 36.89
C ALA A 207 39.84 -81.64 36.22
N THR A 208 40.81 -80.73 36.12
CA THR A 208 42.15 -81.03 35.57
C THR A 208 43.10 -81.65 36.61
N GLY A 209 42.79 -81.51 37.90
CA GLY A 209 43.48 -82.20 39.00
C GLY A 209 42.97 -83.63 39.24
N LYS A 210 43.68 -84.38 40.12
CA LYS A 210 43.24 -85.71 40.59
C LYS A 210 42.01 -85.67 41.51
N GLU A 211 41.58 -84.48 41.91
CA GLU A 211 40.41 -84.19 42.73
C GLU A 211 39.62 -83.08 42.01
N GLN A 212 38.30 -83.22 41.92
CA GLN A 212 37.45 -82.13 41.44
C GLN A 212 37.37 -81.06 42.53
N ARG A 213 37.72 -79.81 42.20
CA ARG A 213 37.73 -78.70 43.15
C ARG A 213 36.89 -77.54 42.62
N VAL A 214 35.88 -77.14 43.39
CA VAL A 214 35.08 -75.94 43.10
C VAL A 214 35.96 -74.72 43.34
N LEU A 215 36.47 -74.10 42.27
CA LEU A 215 37.44 -73.01 42.40
C LEU A 215 36.78 -71.73 42.91
N THR A 216 35.55 -71.44 42.49
CA THR A 216 34.84 -70.23 42.93
C THR A 216 33.32 -70.36 42.77
N SER A 217 32.59 -70.00 43.82
CA SER A 217 31.15 -69.70 43.76
C SER A 217 30.95 -68.20 43.48
N THR A 218 29.81 -67.79 42.91
CA THR A 218 29.56 -66.42 42.41
C THR A 218 29.92 -65.29 43.36
N ALA A 219 29.65 -65.44 44.66
CA ALA A 219 29.99 -64.43 45.67
C ALA A 219 31.51 -64.19 45.80
N GLY A 220 32.33 -65.22 45.58
CA GLY A 220 33.79 -65.12 45.58
C GLY A 220 34.39 -64.68 44.24
N LEU A 221 33.63 -64.76 43.13
CA LEU A 221 34.18 -64.53 41.79
C LEU A 221 34.67 -63.10 41.58
N MET A 222 34.03 -62.11 42.21
CA MET A 222 34.37 -60.69 42.08
C MET A 222 35.21 -60.14 43.24
N ALA A 223 35.12 -60.73 44.44
CA ALA A 223 35.88 -60.31 45.61
C ALA A 223 37.41 -60.36 45.38
N PRO A 224 38.21 -59.44 45.96
CA PRO A 224 39.66 -59.49 45.82
C PRO A 224 40.27 -60.57 46.72
N GLN A 225 40.64 -61.72 46.14
CA GLN A 225 41.42 -62.74 46.86
C GLN A 225 42.79 -62.17 47.25
N ALA A 226 43.06 -62.14 48.56
CA ALA A 226 44.34 -61.71 49.11
C ALA A 226 45.22 -62.94 49.35
N PHE A 227 46.45 -62.88 48.83
CA PHE A 227 47.47 -63.94 48.89
C PHE A 227 47.18 -65.16 48.01
N VAL A 228 48.12 -65.52 47.13
CA VAL A 228 48.07 -66.69 46.23
C VAL A 228 49.48 -67.26 46.09
N ASN A 229 49.61 -68.59 46.15
CA ASN A 229 50.87 -69.29 45.96
C ASN A 229 51.09 -69.64 44.48
N GLN A 230 52.36 -69.88 44.10
CA GLN A 230 52.79 -70.01 42.69
C GLN A 230 52.13 -71.16 41.90
N GLY A 231 51.41 -72.09 42.54
CA GLY A 231 50.68 -73.19 41.89
C GLY A 231 49.26 -72.87 41.41
N GLU A 232 48.62 -71.80 41.92
CA GLU A 232 47.18 -71.54 41.70
C GLU A 232 46.92 -70.63 40.48
N GLY A 233 47.98 -70.30 39.73
CA GLY A 233 47.95 -69.35 38.61
C GLY A 233 47.11 -69.75 37.40
N GLU A 234 46.65 -71.00 37.31
CA GLU A 234 45.71 -71.42 36.25
C GLU A 234 44.25 -71.24 36.68
N GLY A 235 43.92 -71.57 37.94
CA GLY A 235 42.63 -71.24 38.54
C GLY A 235 42.35 -69.73 38.54
N LEU A 236 43.38 -68.91 38.83
CA LEU A 236 43.28 -67.45 38.68
C LEU A 236 42.97 -67.02 37.24
N LYS A 237 43.59 -67.63 36.22
CA LYS A 237 43.30 -67.29 34.80
C LYS A 237 41.88 -67.71 34.41
N ILE A 238 41.37 -68.82 34.94
CA ILE A 238 39.99 -69.27 34.73
C ILE A 238 39.01 -68.29 35.39
N ALA A 239 39.25 -67.91 36.65
CA ALA A 239 38.43 -66.91 37.35
C ALA A 239 38.49 -65.53 36.68
N GLN A 240 39.64 -65.10 36.17
CA GLN A 240 39.79 -63.84 35.43
C GLN A 240 39.03 -63.84 34.10
N ARG A 241 39.03 -64.96 33.35
CA ARG A 241 38.17 -65.10 32.16
C ARG A 241 36.71 -65.03 32.56
N ALA A 242 36.28 -65.80 33.56
CA ALA A 242 34.89 -65.79 34.00
C ALA A 242 34.42 -64.42 34.54
N ARG A 243 35.30 -63.61 35.16
CA ARG A 243 35.01 -62.19 35.45
C ARG A 243 34.75 -61.40 34.18
N HIS A 244 35.65 -61.51 33.20
CA HIS A 244 35.54 -60.77 31.94
C HIS A 244 34.30 -61.21 31.14
N ASP A 245 33.98 -62.50 31.14
CA ASP A 245 32.77 -63.05 30.52
C ASP A 245 31.50 -62.53 31.23
N LEU A 246 31.48 -62.47 32.58
CA LEU A 246 30.39 -61.89 33.37
C LEU A 246 30.23 -60.37 33.16
N GLU A 247 31.34 -59.63 33.10
CA GLU A 247 31.36 -58.20 32.80
C GLU A 247 30.83 -57.94 31.38
N ALA A 248 31.23 -58.75 30.40
CA ALA A 248 30.72 -58.70 29.03
C ALA A 248 29.22 -59.00 28.96
N PHE A 249 28.71 -60.04 29.63
CA PHE A 249 27.27 -60.33 29.69
C PHE A 249 26.49 -59.19 30.36
N ALA A 250 27.03 -58.57 31.42
CA ALA A 250 26.39 -57.44 32.08
C ALA A 250 26.38 -56.18 31.18
N ASP A 251 27.43 -55.94 30.40
CA ASP A 251 27.49 -54.80 29.47
C ASP A 251 26.65 -55.05 28.20
N GLU A 252 26.54 -56.28 27.71
CA GLU A 252 25.56 -56.67 26.68
C GLU A 252 24.12 -56.50 27.18
N TRP A 253 23.81 -56.90 28.41
CA TRP A 253 22.49 -56.71 29.00
C TRP A 253 22.13 -55.23 29.20
N LYS A 254 23.10 -54.39 29.64
CA LYS A 254 22.93 -52.93 29.67
C LYS A 254 22.66 -52.40 28.27
N GLY A 255 23.46 -52.77 27.27
CA GLY A 255 23.27 -52.34 25.88
C GLY A 255 21.94 -52.81 25.26
N LEU A 256 21.41 -53.96 25.67
CA LEU A 256 20.06 -54.43 25.30
C LEU A 256 18.96 -53.65 26.03
N THR A 257 19.15 -53.34 27.32
CA THR A 257 18.20 -52.56 28.13
C THR A 257 18.14 -51.11 27.66
N GLU A 258 19.29 -50.49 27.40
CA GLU A 258 19.42 -49.16 26.81
C GLU A 258 18.78 -49.11 25.42
N ARG A 259 19.00 -50.12 24.56
CA ARG A 259 18.30 -50.23 23.27
C ARG A 259 16.80 -50.40 23.44
N LYS A 260 16.31 -51.23 24.36
CA LYS A 260 14.87 -51.41 24.62
C LYS A 260 14.23 -50.10 25.07
N ASN A 261 14.89 -49.37 25.96
CA ASN A 261 14.42 -48.07 26.45
C ASN A 261 14.46 -47.00 25.35
N PHE A 262 15.49 -47.01 24.50
CA PHE A 262 15.60 -46.13 23.33
C PHE A 262 14.51 -46.41 22.29
N ILE A 263 14.30 -47.68 21.93
CA ILE A 263 13.23 -48.11 21.01
C ILE A 263 11.85 -47.75 21.58
N GLY A 264 11.62 -47.93 22.89
CA GLY A 264 10.38 -47.51 23.53
C GLY A 264 10.15 -45.99 23.49
N LEU A 265 11.21 -45.19 23.57
CA LEU A 265 11.12 -43.73 23.39
C LEU A 265 10.82 -43.35 21.92
N GLU A 266 11.50 -43.98 20.96
CA GLU A 266 11.19 -43.80 19.52
C GLU A 266 9.75 -44.24 19.20
N GLU A 267 9.28 -45.36 19.76
CA GLU A 267 7.90 -45.84 19.62
C GLU A 267 6.90 -44.81 20.17
N THR A 268 7.11 -44.25 21.36
CA THR A 268 6.24 -43.19 21.88
C THR A 268 6.25 -41.92 21.01
N GLN A 269 7.40 -41.51 20.48
CA GLN A 269 7.49 -40.34 19.60
C GLN A 269 6.77 -40.56 18.28
N ILE A 270 6.93 -41.74 17.67
CA ILE A 270 6.25 -42.12 16.43
C ILE A 270 4.73 -42.20 16.66
N VAL A 271 4.26 -42.70 17.80
CA VAL A 271 2.83 -42.72 18.15
C VAL A 271 2.28 -41.30 18.32
N GLU A 272 2.98 -40.42 19.05
CA GLU A 272 2.59 -39.01 19.19
C GLU A 272 2.53 -38.28 17.83
N GLU A 273 3.54 -38.46 16.97
CA GLU A 273 3.52 -37.92 15.60
C GLU A 273 2.32 -38.45 14.80
N LEU A 274 2.11 -39.77 14.79
CA LEU A 274 1.02 -40.42 14.05
C LEU A 274 -0.35 -39.93 14.52
N ASP A 275 -0.56 -39.76 15.83
CA ASP A 275 -1.82 -39.24 16.37
C ASP A 275 -2.03 -37.74 16.06
N THR A 276 -0.98 -36.91 16.02
CA THR A 276 -1.13 -35.53 15.49
C THR A 276 -1.43 -35.50 14.00
N HIS A 277 -0.90 -36.45 13.21
CA HIS A 277 -1.22 -36.60 11.80
C HIS A 277 -2.65 -37.12 11.56
N ARG A 278 -3.17 -38.02 12.40
CA ARG A 278 -4.58 -38.43 12.41
C ARG A 278 -5.50 -37.25 12.68
N ALA A 279 -5.26 -36.52 13.78
CA ALA A 279 -6.08 -35.37 14.16
C ALA A 279 -6.19 -34.30 13.06
N ARG A 280 -5.08 -34.02 12.33
CA ARG A 280 -5.10 -33.15 11.15
C ARG A 280 -5.88 -33.74 9.98
N GLY A 281 -5.79 -35.05 9.75
CA GLY A 281 -6.57 -35.76 8.73
C GLY A 281 -8.08 -35.72 9.01
N ASP A 282 -8.47 -35.92 10.26
CA ASP A 282 -9.87 -35.86 10.70
C ASP A 282 -10.43 -34.43 10.60
N GLN A 283 -9.65 -33.41 10.98
CA GLN A 283 -10.00 -31.99 10.79
C GLN A 283 -10.16 -31.62 9.31
N LEU A 284 -9.28 -32.12 8.43
CA LEU A 284 -9.41 -31.92 6.98
C LEU A 284 -10.63 -32.64 6.41
N ALA A 285 -10.99 -33.82 6.94
CA ALA A 285 -12.20 -34.54 6.53
C ALA A 285 -13.49 -33.81 6.96
N GLU A 286 -13.53 -33.24 8.18
CA GLU A 286 -14.66 -32.40 8.63
C GLU A 286 -14.76 -31.13 7.75
N LEU A 287 -13.64 -30.47 7.47
CA LEU A 287 -13.61 -29.28 6.61
C LEU A 287 -14.09 -29.57 5.19
N ILE A 288 -13.70 -30.71 4.59
CA ILE A 288 -14.17 -31.12 3.27
C ILE A 288 -15.68 -31.40 3.29
N ALA A 289 -16.21 -31.98 4.37
CA ALA A 289 -17.66 -32.19 4.53
C ALA A 289 -18.41 -30.86 4.70
N ASP A 290 -17.92 -29.94 5.54
CA ASP A 290 -18.49 -28.59 5.70
C ASP A 290 -18.47 -27.78 4.40
N VAL A 291 -17.40 -27.87 3.61
CA VAL A 291 -17.30 -27.24 2.28
C VAL A 291 -18.31 -27.86 1.31
N GLY A 292 -18.49 -29.19 1.31
CA GLY A 292 -19.54 -29.85 0.52
C GLY A 292 -20.95 -29.40 0.91
N ASN A 293 -21.20 -29.14 2.20
CA ASN A 293 -22.48 -28.63 2.70
C ASN A 293 -22.81 -27.20 2.24
N LEU A 294 -21.87 -26.46 1.63
CA LEU A 294 -22.10 -25.14 1.02
C LEU A 294 -22.91 -25.23 -0.30
N GLU A 295 -22.83 -26.34 -1.03
CA GLU A 295 -23.53 -26.52 -2.31
C GLU A 295 -24.99 -26.99 -2.14
N ILE A 296 -25.37 -27.41 -0.92
CA ILE A 296 -26.71 -27.87 -0.57
C ILE A 296 -27.59 -26.67 -0.20
N PHE A 297 -28.84 -26.64 -0.65
CA PHE A 297 -29.81 -25.57 -0.35
C PHE A 297 -31.15 -26.13 0.10
N HIS A 298 -31.85 -25.36 0.93
CA HIS A 298 -33.17 -25.72 1.47
C HIS A 298 -34.32 -24.83 0.95
N ASP A 299 -34.02 -23.71 0.30
CA ASP A 299 -34.97 -22.79 -0.33
C ASP A 299 -34.64 -22.66 -1.82
N ASP A 300 -35.65 -22.44 -2.67
CA ASP A 300 -35.51 -22.20 -4.11
C ASP A 300 -35.12 -20.73 -4.42
N SER A 301 -35.49 -19.79 -3.54
CA SER A 301 -35.30 -18.35 -3.74
C SER A 301 -33.83 -17.96 -3.75
N LEU A 302 -33.33 -17.34 -4.83
CA LEU A 302 -31.92 -16.97 -4.98
C LEU A 302 -31.40 -16.09 -3.83
N ALA A 303 -32.23 -15.17 -3.31
CA ALA A 303 -31.86 -14.32 -2.18
C ALA A 303 -31.76 -15.09 -0.86
N ALA A 304 -32.66 -16.07 -0.63
CA ALA A 304 -32.62 -16.93 0.54
C ALA A 304 -31.41 -17.90 0.49
N ARG A 305 -31.15 -18.50 -0.68
CA ARG A 305 -29.96 -19.34 -0.92
C ARG A 305 -28.65 -18.58 -0.69
N PHE A 306 -28.60 -17.29 -1.05
CA PHE A 306 -27.44 -16.44 -0.78
C PHE A 306 -27.23 -16.20 0.72
N ASP A 307 -28.29 -15.96 1.49
CA ASP A 307 -28.15 -15.80 2.95
C ASP A 307 -27.91 -17.15 3.67
N GLU A 308 -28.38 -18.27 3.12
CA GLU A 308 -28.05 -19.63 3.57
C GLU A 308 -26.54 -19.90 3.41
N ILE A 309 -25.95 -19.61 2.23
CA ILE A 309 -24.48 -19.61 2.04
C ILE A 309 -23.81 -18.67 3.06
N THR A 310 -24.38 -17.48 3.28
CA THR A 310 -23.78 -16.47 4.16
C THR A 310 -23.64 -16.98 5.59
N GLY A 311 -24.72 -17.56 6.15
CA GLY A 311 -24.68 -18.17 7.49
C GLY A 311 -23.73 -19.38 7.57
N LYS A 312 -23.65 -20.20 6.51
CA LYS A 312 -22.70 -21.34 6.47
C LYS A 312 -21.24 -20.88 6.40
N LEU A 313 -20.93 -19.81 5.65
CA LEU A 313 -19.57 -19.25 5.56
C LEU A 313 -19.14 -18.55 6.86
N GLU A 314 -20.05 -17.86 7.55
CA GLU A 314 -19.80 -17.33 8.90
C GLU A 314 -19.53 -18.46 9.90
N ALA A 315 -20.30 -19.56 9.85
CA ALA A 315 -20.05 -20.74 10.66
C ALA A 315 -18.67 -21.36 10.36
N LEU A 316 -18.31 -21.49 9.08
CA LEU A 316 -17.02 -22.01 8.62
C LEU A 316 -15.85 -21.11 9.08
N GLU A 317 -15.97 -19.78 9.04
CA GLU A 317 -14.98 -18.87 9.65
C GLU A 317 -14.84 -19.15 11.15
N SER A 318 -15.95 -19.25 11.88
CA SER A 318 -15.91 -19.43 13.33
C SER A 318 -15.31 -20.77 13.76
N LYS A 319 -15.48 -21.83 12.96
CA LYS A 319 -14.86 -23.15 13.17
C LYS A 319 -13.35 -23.14 12.87
N TYR A 320 -12.97 -22.70 11.67
CA TYR A 320 -11.62 -22.95 11.11
C TYR A 320 -10.71 -21.70 11.09
N ARG A 321 -11.01 -20.70 11.92
CA ARG A 321 -10.38 -19.37 11.94
C ARG A 321 -8.85 -19.37 11.82
N ASP A 322 -8.19 -20.29 12.53
CA ASP A 322 -6.73 -20.35 12.65
C ASP A 322 -6.06 -20.95 11.40
N VAL A 323 -6.78 -21.80 10.65
CA VAL A 323 -6.29 -22.48 9.43
C VAL A 323 -6.85 -21.84 8.15
N PHE A 324 -7.69 -20.81 8.30
CA PHE A 324 -8.42 -20.14 7.22
C PHE A 324 -7.48 -19.55 6.14
N ASP A 325 -6.36 -18.96 6.56
CA ASP A 325 -5.35 -18.40 5.63
C ASP A 325 -4.47 -19.51 5.01
N GLU A 326 -4.14 -20.57 5.77
CA GLU A 326 -3.32 -21.69 5.29
C GLU A 326 -4.01 -22.46 4.15
N TYR A 327 -5.31 -22.74 4.31
CA TYR A 327 -6.11 -23.44 3.30
C TYR A 327 -6.83 -22.49 2.32
N ARG A 328 -6.50 -21.18 2.35
CA ARG A 328 -7.03 -20.17 1.40
C ARG A 328 -8.56 -20.15 1.33
N LEU A 329 -9.25 -20.27 2.46
CA LEU A 329 -10.70 -20.46 2.50
C LEU A 329 -11.49 -19.23 2.03
N SER A 330 -10.83 -18.08 1.83
CA SER A 330 -11.37 -16.93 1.10
C SER A 330 -11.58 -17.21 -0.40
N GLU A 331 -10.72 -18.01 -1.03
CA GLU A 331 -10.87 -18.44 -2.43
C GLU A 331 -12.07 -19.40 -2.58
N THR A 332 -12.22 -20.35 -1.66
CA THR A 332 -13.36 -21.28 -1.65
C THR A 332 -14.68 -20.59 -1.31
N ALA A 333 -14.67 -19.59 -0.41
CA ALA A 333 -15.83 -18.75 -0.13
C ALA A 333 -16.31 -18.00 -1.38
N VAL A 334 -15.40 -17.38 -2.14
CA VAL A 334 -15.76 -16.74 -3.43
C VAL A 334 -16.27 -17.78 -4.43
N ALA A 335 -15.65 -18.96 -4.51
CA ALA A 335 -16.08 -20.02 -5.43
C ALA A 335 -17.50 -20.54 -5.13
N ALA A 336 -17.87 -20.72 -3.85
CA ALA A 336 -19.21 -21.13 -3.44
C ALA A 336 -20.29 -20.06 -3.73
N ILE A 337 -19.95 -18.78 -3.57
CA ILE A 337 -20.86 -17.65 -3.84
C ILE A 337 -21.06 -17.42 -5.35
N HIS A 338 -19.99 -17.54 -6.14
CA HIS A 338 -19.95 -17.21 -7.57
C HIS A 338 -21.12 -17.78 -8.42
N PRO A 339 -21.55 -19.06 -8.32
CA PRO A 339 -22.65 -19.57 -9.14
C PRO A 339 -23.99 -18.87 -8.83
N ILE A 340 -24.33 -18.63 -7.56
CA ILE A 340 -25.56 -17.91 -7.20
C ILE A 340 -25.43 -16.43 -7.53
N PHE A 341 -24.27 -15.83 -7.26
CA PHE A 341 -24.02 -14.43 -7.62
C PHE A 341 -24.19 -14.19 -9.12
N ARG A 342 -23.74 -15.12 -9.97
CA ARG A 342 -24.01 -15.08 -11.42
C ARG A 342 -25.51 -15.13 -11.74
N GLN A 343 -26.25 -16.10 -11.18
CA GLN A 343 -27.70 -16.21 -11.39
C GLN A 343 -28.42 -14.92 -11.00
N VAL A 344 -28.08 -14.32 -9.85
CA VAL A 344 -28.65 -13.04 -9.42
C VAL A 344 -28.24 -11.90 -10.35
N MET A 345 -26.99 -11.80 -10.83
CA MET A 345 -26.57 -10.75 -11.77
C MET A 345 -27.23 -10.87 -13.16
N GLU A 346 -27.78 -12.03 -13.52
CA GLU A 346 -28.52 -12.28 -14.77
C GLU A 346 -30.02 -11.91 -14.64
N GLU A 347 -30.62 -12.02 -13.45
CA GLU A 347 -32.04 -11.72 -13.18
C GLU A 347 -32.30 -10.33 -12.56
N TRP A 348 -31.30 -9.70 -11.95
CA TRP A 348 -31.45 -8.46 -11.16
C TRP A 348 -31.66 -7.20 -12.01
N GLU A 349 -32.57 -6.34 -11.56
CA GLU A 349 -32.81 -4.99 -12.11
C GLU A 349 -32.26 -3.91 -11.14
N PRO A 350 -31.01 -3.43 -11.30
CA PRO A 350 -30.31 -2.66 -10.26
C PRO A 350 -30.93 -1.30 -9.91
N LEU A 351 -31.70 -0.72 -10.85
CA LEU A 351 -32.37 0.57 -10.65
C LEU A 351 -33.70 0.46 -9.91
N LYS A 352 -34.25 -0.75 -9.73
CA LYS A 352 -35.46 -0.99 -8.94
C LYS A 352 -35.13 -1.45 -7.52
N GLU A 353 -34.18 -2.39 -7.39
CA GLU A 353 -33.73 -2.92 -6.10
C GLU A 353 -32.24 -2.66 -5.85
N PRO A 354 -31.85 -1.41 -5.50
CA PRO A 354 -30.45 -1.04 -5.31
C PRO A 354 -29.76 -1.71 -4.11
N THR A 355 -30.53 -2.36 -3.22
CA THR A 355 -30.04 -2.98 -1.97
C THR A 355 -29.97 -4.51 -2.00
N LEU A 356 -30.24 -5.16 -3.14
CA LEU A 356 -30.14 -6.61 -3.26
C LEU A 356 -28.72 -7.10 -2.94
N LEU A 357 -28.58 -8.21 -2.21
CA LEU A 357 -27.33 -8.80 -1.69
C LEU A 357 -26.44 -7.91 -0.78
N VAL A 358 -26.65 -6.59 -0.72
CA VAL A 358 -25.86 -5.63 0.07
C VAL A 358 -25.67 -6.02 1.56
N PRO A 359 -26.70 -6.50 2.30
CA PRO A 359 -26.52 -6.92 3.69
C PRO A 359 -25.60 -8.14 3.84
N SER A 360 -25.84 -9.17 3.04
CA SER A 360 -25.11 -10.45 3.09
C SER A 360 -23.67 -10.30 2.57
N LEU A 361 -23.44 -9.49 1.54
CA LEU A 361 -22.08 -9.13 1.09
C LEU A 361 -21.31 -8.28 2.12
N ARG A 362 -21.97 -7.39 2.89
CA ARG A 362 -21.32 -6.68 4.01
C ARG A 362 -20.90 -7.63 5.13
N ARG A 363 -21.72 -8.63 5.45
CA ARG A 363 -21.37 -9.71 6.40
C ARG A 363 -20.14 -10.49 5.94
N LEU A 364 -20.07 -10.84 4.66
CA LEU A 364 -18.98 -11.64 4.09
C LEU A 364 -17.72 -10.85 3.69
N LEU A 365 -17.77 -9.50 3.65
CA LEU A 365 -16.62 -8.68 3.23
C LEU A 365 -15.30 -8.98 3.98
N PRO A 366 -15.28 -9.24 5.32
CA PRO A 366 -14.07 -9.63 6.03
C PRO A 366 -13.44 -10.94 5.53
N LEU A 367 -14.26 -11.87 5.02
CA LEU A 367 -13.81 -13.14 4.44
C LEU A 367 -13.34 -12.99 3.00
N LEU A 368 -14.14 -12.33 2.17
CA LEU A 368 -13.90 -12.21 0.73
C LEU A 368 -12.79 -11.20 0.38
N SER A 369 -12.46 -10.29 1.31
CA SER A 369 -11.42 -9.27 1.15
C SER A 369 -10.25 -9.42 2.12
N ARG A 370 -10.06 -10.62 2.70
CA ARG A 370 -8.95 -10.95 3.61
C ARG A 370 -7.61 -10.91 2.85
N LYS A 371 -6.86 -9.82 3.01
CA LYS A 371 -5.57 -9.60 2.33
C LYS A 371 -4.49 -10.49 2.92
N HIS A 372 -4.04 -11.49 2.18
CA HIS A 372 -2.91 -12.32 2.58
C HIS A 372 -1.64 -11.44 2.71
N GLY A 373 -0.92 -11.57 3.83
CA GLY A 373 0.12 -10.59 4.22
C GLY A 373 1.20 -10.34 3.16
N GLU A 374 1.56 -11.38 2.40
CA GLU A 374 2.59 -11.34 1.36
C GLU A 374 2.13 -10.68 0.03
N GLU A 375 0.82 -10.67 -0.27
CA GLU A 375 0.32 -10.13 -1.55
C GLU A 375 0.47 -8.61 -1.67
N SER A 376 0.70 -7.92 -0.55
CA SER A 376 1.09 -6.50 -0.49
C SER A 376 2.26 -6.15 -1.42
N LEU A 377 3.12 -7.13 -1.75
CA LEU A 377 4.27 -6.99 -2.66
C LEU A 377 3.94 -7.25 -4.14
N ARG A 378 2.75 -7.77 -4.49
CA ARG A 378 2.36 -8.16 -5.85
C ARG A 378 1.04 -7.50 -6.29
N ARG A 379 1.07 -6.18 -6.48
CA ARG A 379 -0.04 -5.36 -7.04
C ARG A 379 -0.39 -5.62 -8.52
N GLN A 380 -0.32 -6.88 -8.99
CA GLN A 380 -0.57 -7.27 -10.39
C GLN A 380 -1.58 -8.42 -10.55
N SER A 381 -1.95 -9.11 -9.47
CA SER A 381 -3.09 -10.03 -9.43
C SER A 381 -4.27 -9.36 -8.72
N THR A 382 -5.43 -9.30 -9.37
CA THR A 382 -6.70 -9.01 -8.71
C THR A 382 -7.12 -10.20 -7.84
N SER A 383 -7.73 -9.94 -6.69
CA SER A 383 -8.27 -11.03 -5.86
C SER A 383 -9.43 -11.77 -6.56
N PRO A 384 -9.82 -12.97 -6.12
CA PRO A 384 -10.97 -13.68 -6.68
C PRO A 384 -12.27 -12.85 -6.55
N TYR A 385 -12.46 -12.20 -5.40
CA TYR A 385 -13.59 -11.30 -5.14
C TYR A 385 -13.59 -10.07 -6.05
N GLU A 386 -12.43 -9.43 -6.22
CA GLU A 386 -12.25 -8.30 -7.13
C GLU A 386 -12.56 -8.69 -8.57
N THR A 387 -12.12 -9.88 -8.98
CA THR A 387 -12.35 -10.44 -10.31
C THR A 387 -13.83 -10.75 -10.51
N MET A 388 -14.53 -11.33 -9.51
CA MET A 388 -15.98 -11.58 -9.56
C MET A 388 -16.78 -10.27 -9.70
N MET A 389 -16.46 -9.24 -8.93
CA MET A 389 -17.13 -7.94 -9.00
C MET A 389 -16.86 -7.22 -10.33
N HIS A 390 -15.65 -7.34 -10.90
CA HIS A 390 -15.35 -6.76 -12.21
C HIS A 390 -15.97 -7.52 -13.39
N THR A 391 -16.17 -8.84 -13.28
CA THR A 391 -16.64 -9.68 -14.41
C THR A 391 -18.15 -9.93 -14.43
N LEU A 392 -18.83 -9.93 -13.29
CA LEU A 392 -20.29 -10.18 -13.21
C LEU A 392 -21.08 -8.92 -12.86
N TRP A 393 -20.72 -8.24 -11.77
CA TRP A 393 -21.45 -7.06 -11.29
C TRP A 393 -21.27 -5.84 -12.20
N PHE A 394 -20.02 -5.49 -12.54
CA PHE A 394 -19.75 -4.29 -13.35
C PHE A 394 -20.44 -4.29 -14.74
N PRO A 395 -20.49 -5.41 -15.51
CA PRO A 395 -21.24 -5.45 -16.76
C PRO A 395 -22.75 -5.29 -16.59
N CYS A 396 -23.34 -5.88 -15.55
CA CYS A 396 -24.77 -5.73 -15.23
C CYS A 396 -25.10 -4.26 -14.91
N ILE A 397 -24.37 -3.65 -13.98
CA ILE A 397 -24.53 -2.23 -13.62
C ILE A 397 -24.29 -1.31 -14.82
N ARG A 398 -23.27 -1.58 -15.64
CA ARG A 398 -23.03 -0.81 -16.86
C ARG A 398 -24.20 -0.91 -17.85
N SER A 399 -24.85 -2.06 -17.98
CA SER A 399 -26.04 -2.19 -18.83
C SER A 399 -27.17 -1.28 -18.34
N ALA A 400 -27.55 -1.39 -17.06
CA ALA A 400 -28.62 -0.59 -16.47
C ALA A 400 -28.31 0.92 -16.49
N LEU A 401 -27.10 1.33 -16.09
CA LEU A 401 -26.68 2.73 -16.09
C LEU A 401 -26.54 3.33 -17.50
N VAL A 402 -26.18 2.55 -18.53
CA VAL A 402 -26.10 3.05 -19.91
C VAL A 402 -27.47 3.08 -20.58
N ASN A 403 -28.24 1.99 -20.50
CA ASN A 403 -29.44 1.76 -21.31
C ASN A 403 -30.72 2.32 -20.66
N GLU A 404 -30.93 2.08 -19.37
CA GLU A 404 -32.21 2.32 -18.69
C GLU A 404 -32.24 3.66 -17.95
N TRP A 405 -31.15 3.97 -17.22
CA TRP A 405 -31.07 5.17 -16.41
C TRP A 405 -31.23 6.45 -17.25
N LYS A 406 -32.10 7.36 -16.82
CA LYS A 406 -32.28 8.69 -17.42
C LYS A 406 -31.61 9.71 -16.52
N VAL A 407 -30.61 10.43 -17.03
CA VAL A 407 -29.82 11.40 -16.23
C VAL A 407 -30.70 12.44 -15.52
N THR A 408 -31.83 12.81 -16.13
CA THR A 408 -32.85 13.71 -15.57
C THR A 408 -33.51 13.22 -14.27
N ASP A 409 -33.34 11.95 -13.90
CA ASP A 409 -33.64 11.45 -12.56
C ASP A 409 -32.39 10.74 -12.02
N SER A 410 -31.65 11.43 -11.15
CA SER A 410 -30.45 10.86 -10.54
C SER A 410 -30.75 10.00 -9.31
N SER A 411 -31.99 9.97 -8.79
CA SER A 411 -32.28 9.31 -7.51
C SER A 411 -32.02 7.79 -7.51
N PRO A 412 -32.46 6.99 -8.51
CA PRO A 412 -32.23 5.54 -8.49
C PRO A 412 -30.75 5.19 -8.64
N ALA A 413 -30.04 5.87 -9.53
CA ALA A 413 -28.62 5.63 -9.79
C ALA A 413 -27.74 6.09 -8.62
N VAL A 414 -28.04 7.22 -7.97
CA VAL A 414 -27.34 7.63 -6.74
C VAL A 414 -27.63 6.65 -5.61
N GLY A 415 -28.87 6.19 -5.45
CA GLY A 415 -29.22 5.17 -4.45
C GLY A 415 -28.42 3.88 -4.59
N LEU A 416 -28.31 3.36 -5.83
CA LEU A 416 -27.50 2.19 -6.19
C LEU A 416 -26.00 2.38 -5.88
N ILE A 417 -25.43 3.55 -6.19
CA ILE A 417 -24.01 3.82 -5.92
C ILE A 417 -23.77 3.97 -4.41
N VAL A 418 -24.70 4.59 -3.67
CA VAL A 418 -24.62 4.76 -2.21
C VAL A 418 -24.75 3.45 -1.44
N SER A 419 -25.57 2.49 -1.91
CA SER A 419 -25.73 1.19 -1.24
C SER A 419 -24.53 0.26 -1.45
N TRP A 420 -23.88 0.30 -2.62
CA TRP A 420 -22.78 -0.61 -2.96
C TRP A 420 -21.37 -0.07 -2.67
N LYS A 421 -21.15 1.24 -2.55
CA LYS A 421 -19.80 1.85 -2.39
C LYS A 421 -18.90 1.20 -1.32
N ASP A 422 -19.48 0.73 -0.22
CA ASP A 422 -18.71 0.18 0.93
C ASP A 422 -18.29 -1.29 0.71
N ILE A 423 -18.86 -1.95 -0.31
CA ILE A 423 -18.66 -3.36 -0.68
C ILE A 423 -17.72 -3.49 -1.88
N LEU A 424 -17.71 -2.48 -2.75
CA LEU A 424 -16.99 -2.51 -4.02
C LEU A 424 -15.48 -2.35 -3.84
N PRO A 425 -14.66 -3.11 -4.59
CA PRO A 425 -13.24 -2.81 -4.73
C PRO A 425 -13.01 -1.39 -5.27
N PRO A 426 -12.04 -0.63 -4.75
CA PRO A 426 -11.84 0.78 -5.13
C PRO A 426 -11.69 1.02 -6.64
N PHE A 427 -11.02 0.11 -7.36
CA PHE A 427 -10.88 0.23 -8.82
C PHE A 427 -12.17 -0.07 -9.58
N VAL A 428 -13.05 -0.94 -9.07
CA VAL A 428 -14.37 -1.21 -9.66
C VAL A 428 -15.27 0.00 -9.47
N TYR A 429 -15.27 0.59 -8.28
CA TYR A 429 -15.98 1.85 -7.99
C TYR A 429 -15.53 3.00 -8.92
N ALA A 430 -14.21 3.22 -9.04
CA ALA A 430 -13.65 4.21 -9.96
C ALA A 430 -14.03 3.93 -11.42
N ASN A 431 -13.99 2.67 -11.87
CA ASN A 431 -14.41 2.29 -13.22
C ASN A 431 -15.89 2.56 -13.50
N VAL A 432 -16.80 2.41 -12.52
CA VAL A 432 -18.21 2.79 -12.70
C VAL A 432 -18.35 4.30 -12.89
N LEU A 433 -17.67 5.10 -12.06
CA LEU A 433 -17.67 6.55 -12.17
C LEU A 433 -17.10 7.01 -13.52
N ASP A 434 -15.84 6.67 -13.83
CA ASP A 434 -15.12 7.18 -15.00
C ASP A 434 -15.59 6.59 -16.34
N GLN A 435 -16.01 5.32 -16.39
CA GLN A 435 -16.37 4.66 -17.66
C GLN A 435 -17.88 4.66 -17.96
N THR A 436 -18.75 4.92 -16.97
CA THR A 436 -20.21 4.80 -17.17
C THR A 436 -20.96 6.08 -16.80
N ILE A 437 -20.68 6.66 -15.63
CA ILE A 437 -21.42 7.83 -15.12
C ILE A 437 -20.90 9.12 -15.75
N VAL A 438 -19.60 9.43 -15.60
CA VAL A 438 -18.99 10.65 -16.13
C VAL A 438 -19.18 10.79 -17.65
N PRO A 439 -18.97 9.77 -18.50
CA PRO A 439 -19.17 9.91 -19.94
C PRO A 439 -20.63 10.21 -20.29
N LYS A 440 -21.59 9.66 -19.54
CA LYS A 440 -23.03 9.89 -19.74
C LYS A 440 -23.47 11.27 -19.25
N LEU A 441 -22.97 11.72 -18.09
CA LEU A 441 -23.14 13.09 -17.60
C LEU A 441 -22.56 14.11 -18.59
N THR A 442 -21.32 13.92 -19.06
CA THR A 442 -20.67 14.77 -20.06
C THR A 442 -21.41 14.76 -21.40
N ALA A 443 -21.95 13.62 -21.84
CA ALA A 443 -22.73 13.53 -23.07
C ALA A 443 -24.05 14.33 -22.97
N ASP A 444 -24.79 14.22 -21.88
CA ASP A 444 -26.05 14.95 -21.70
C ASP A 444 -25.82 16.44 -21.39
N LEU A 445 -24.71 16.80 -20.73
CA LEU A 445 -24.23 18.18 -20.58
C LEU A 445 -23.85 18.81 -21.92
N ASN A 446 -23.29 18.03 -22.83
CA ASN A 446 -22.97 18.49 -24.18
C ASN A 446 -24.21 18.63 -25.08
N LYS A 447 -25.21 17.73 -24.95
CA LYS A 447 -26.54 17.89 -25.56
C LYS A 447 -27.30 19.10 -25.02
N TRP A 448 -27.12 19.45 -23.74
CA TRP A 448 -27.72 20.64 -23.15
C TRP A 448 -27.18 21.91 -23.80
N ASN A 449 -28.07 22.70 -24.41
CA ASN A 449 -27.72 23.95 -25.08
C ASN A 449 -28.51 25.11 -24.47
N PRO A 450 -27.92 25.92 -23.58
CA PRO A 450 -28.65 26.97 -22.86
C PRO A 450 -29.25 28.02 -23.80
N ARG A 451 -28.59 28.33 -24.92
CA ARG A 451 -29.09 29.25 -25.97
C ARG A 451 -30.45 28.85 -26.58
N SER A 452 -30.94 27.63 -26.32
CA SER A 452 -32.20 27.12 -26.87
C SER A 452 -33.45 27.43 -26.03
N SER A 453 -33.29 27.90 -24.78
CA SER A 453 -34.40 28.16 -23.86
C SER A 453 -35.34 29.28 -24.36
N GLY A 454 -34.79 30.42 -24.76
CA GLY A 454 -35.56 31.64 -25.06
C GLY A 454 -36.40 31.62 -26.35
N ARG A 455 -36.30 30.59 -27.22
CA ARG A 455 -36.97 30.57 -28.54
C ARG A 455 -38.21 29.66 -28.65
N ARG A 456 -38.65 29.00 -27.58
CA ARG A 456 -39.87 28.18 -27.60
C ARG A 456 -40.82 28.59 -26.48
N ARG A 457 -42.12 28.70 -26.78
CA ARG A 457 -43.16 28.93 -25.75
C ARG A 457 -42.99 27.91 -24.63
N PRO A 458 -42.95 28.33 -23.34
CA PRO A 458 -42.75 27.42 -22.24
C PRO A 458 -43.98 26.53 -22.05
N SER A 459 -43.92 25.29 -22.53
CA SER A 459 -44.77 24.24 -21.98
C SER A 459 -44.46 24.09 -20.49
N SER A 460 -45.46 23.73 -19.68
CA SER A 460 -45.34 23.76 -18.21
C SER A 460 -44.20 22.88 -17.66
N HIS A 461 -43.74 21.90 -18.42
CA HIS A 461 -42.67 20.96 -18.06
C HIS A 461 -41.27 21.39 -18.56
N GLN A 462 -41.11 22.60 -19.11
CA GLN A 462 -39.85 23.08 -19.71
C GLN A 462 -39.24 24.33 -19.05
N LYS A 463 -39.91 24.93 -18.05
CA LYS A 463 -39.50 26.21 -17.44
C LYS A 463 -38.16 26.20 -16.68
N SER A 464 -37.60 25.04 -16.34
CA SER A 464 -36.17 24.95 -16.05
C SER A 464 -35.58 23.65 -16.57
N ARG A 465 -34.61 23.79 -17.47
CA ARG A 465 -33.69 22.72 -17.88
C ARG A 465 -32.26 23.12 -17.56
N PHE A 466 -32.01 23.73 -16.40
CA PHE A 466 -30.68 23.71 -15.82
C PHE A 466 -30.30 22.26 -15.46
N PRO A 467 -29.03 21.82 -15.62
CA PRO A 467 -28.61 20.47 -15.29
C PRO A 467 -28.48 20.25 -13.77
N TRP A 468 -29.59 20.38 -13.04
CA TRP A 468 -29.66 20.14 -11.59
C TRP A 468 -29.25 18.71 -11.21
N TRP A 469 -29.42 17.77 -12.14
CA TRP A 469 -28.97 16.39 -12.05
C TRP A 469 -27.45 16.25 -11.91
N LEU A 470 -26.65 17.29 -12.17
CA LEU A 470 -25.20 17.24 -12.02
C LEU A 470 -24.77 17.22 -10.54
N PHE A 471 -25.42 18.02 -9.69
CA PHE A 471 -24.97 18.26 -8.32
C PHE A 471 -24.93 17.01 -7.42
N PRO A 472 -25.92 16.09 -7.46
CA PRO A 472 -25.87 14.84 -6.69
C PRO A 472 -24.65 13.96 -6.98
N TRP A 473 -23.98 14.13 -8.13
CA TRP A 473 -22.81 13.35 -8.51
C TRP A 473 -21.48 13.95 -8.04
N LEU A 474 -21.40 15.27 -7.84
CA LEU A 474 -20.13 15.95 -7.51
C LEU A 474 -19.49 15.42 -6.22
N GLN A 475 -20.29 14.99 -5.25
CA GLN A 475 -19.82 14.40 -3.99
C GLN A 475 -19.18 13.00 -4.13
N PHE A 476 -19.31 12.35 -5.29
CA PHE A 476 -18.73 11.03 -5.57
C PHE A 476 -17.55 11.07 -6.53
N LEU A 477 -17.26 12.23 -7.14
CA LEU A 477 -16.28 12.36 -8.21
C LEU A 477 -14.96 12.94 -7.72
N ASP A 478 -13.87 12.26 -8.08
CA ASP A 478 -12.50 12.69 -7.82
C ASP A 478 -12.21 14.10 -8.36
N GLU A 479 -11.21 14.76 -7.76
CA GLU A 479 -10.80 16.15 -8.03
C GLU A 479 -10.66 16.48 -9.53
N ARG A 480 -10.20 15.53 -10.36
CA ARG A 480 -10.10 15.66 -11.84
C ARG A 480 -11.40 16.08 -12.55
N HIS A 481 -12.56 15.77 -11.97
CA HIS A 481 -13.87 16.11 -12.56
C HIS A 481 -14.58 17.24 -11.82
N THR A 482 -14.28 17.39 -10.53
CA THR A 482 -14.91 18.33 -9.60
C THR A 482 -14.19 19.68 -9.52
N ASP A 483 -12.92 19.78 -9.95
CA ASP A 483 -12.22 21.07 -10.03
C ASP A 483 -12.78 21.97 -11.16
N PRO A 484 -13.31 23.17 -10.85
CA PRO A 484 -13.75 24.10 -11.89
C PRO A 484 -12.58 24.78 -12.62
N LYS A 485 -11.34 24.63 -12.13
CA LYS A 485 -10.13 25.29 -12.66
C LYS A 485 -9.35 24.45 -13.68
N GLN A 486 -9.52 23.13 -13.70
CA GLN A 486 -8.83 22.26 -14.66
C GLN A 486 -9.32 22.53 -16.09
N ALA A 487 -8.46 22.24 -17.09
CA ALA A 487 -8.75 22.49 -18.50
C ALA A 487 -9.75 21.47 -19.11
N THR A 488 -9.87 20.31 -18.46
CA THR A 488 -10.72 19.18 -18.81
C THR A 488 -11.33 18.64 -17.52
N GLY A 489 -12.61 18.25 -17.55
CA GLY A 489 -13.32 17.75 -16.38
C GLY A 489 -14.79 18.17 -16.40
N LEU A 490 -15.67 17.36 -15.82
CA LEU A 490 -17.13 17.56 -15.90
C LEU A 490 -17.57 18.96 -15.43
N LEU A 491 -17.00 19.49 -14.33
CA LEU A 491 -17.32 20.82 -13.86
C LEU A 491 -16.70 21.95 -14.71
N SER A 492 -15.57 21.69 -15.39
CA SER A 492 -14.95 22.65 -16.33
C SER A 492 -15.85 22.89 -17.56
N ASP A 493 -16.45 21.83 -18.11
CA ASP A 493 -17.43 21.93 -19.20
C ASP A 493 -18.77 22.50 -18.70
N ALA A 494 -19.18 22.17 -17.47
CA ALA A 494 -20.35 22.76 -16.84
C ALA A 494 -20.17 24.28 -16.66
N LYS A 495 -18.99 24.73 -16.24
CA LYS A 495 -18.60 26.16 -16.15
C LYS A 495 -18.64 26.84 -17.52
N ARG A 496 -18.13 26.20 -18.57
CA ARG A 496 -18.20 26.72 -19.96
C ARG A 496 -19.65 26.89 -20.41
N LYS A 497 -20.50 25.88 -20.20
CA LYS A 497 -21.94 25.94 -20.54
C LYS A 497 -22.69 26.96 -19.66
N PHE A 498 -22.35 27.09 -18.37
CA PHE A 498 -22.92 28.08 -17.46
C PHE A 498 -22.62 29.52 -17.87
N ARG A 499 -21.38 29.82 -18.29
CA ARG A 499 -21.02 31.13 -18.86
C ARG A 499 -21.87 31.47 -20.09
N VAL A 500 -22.04 30.51 -21.01
CA VAL A 500 -22.94 30.67 -22.17
C VAL A 500 -24.42 30.82 -21.76
N ALA A 501 -24.83 30.24 -20.63
CA ALA A 501 -26.17 30.48 -20.07
C ALA A 501 -26.33 31.92 -19.56
N LEU A 502 -25.35 32.46 -18.83
CA LEU A 502 -25.32 33.87 -18.43
C LEU A 502 -25.30 34.83 -19.64
N ASP A 503 -24.56 34.47 -20.69
CA ASP A 503 -24.50 35.24 -21.95
C ASP A 503 -25.84 35.31 -22.71
N THR A 504 -26.73 34.33 -22.53
CA THR A 504 -28.03 34.25 -23.25
C THR A 504 -29.27 34.19 -22.37
N TRP A 505 -29.15 34.43 -21.06
CA TRP A 505 -30.30 34.54 -20.17
C TRP A 505 -31.12 35.79 -20.49
N ASP A 506 -32.43 35.69 -20.33
CA ASP A 506 -33.38 36.80 -20.52
C ASP A 506 -33.60 37.48 -19.16
N LEU A 507 -33.23 38.76 -19.04
CA LEU A 507 -33.16 39.43 -17.75
C LEU A 507 -34.56 39.63 -17.14
N HIS A 508 -35.58 39.86 -17.98
CA HIS A 508 -36.98 39.99 -17.59
C HIS A 508 -37.58 38.72 -16.99
N GLN A 509 -36.95 37.55 -17.20
CA GLN A 509 -37.35 36.30 -16.55
C GLN A 509 -36.86 36.19 -15.10
N GLY A 510 -36.13 37.20 -14.61
CA GLY A 510 -35.64 37.29 -13.24
C GLY A 510 -34.46 36.35 -12.97
N LEU A 511 -34.40 35.83 -11.75
CA LEU A 511 -33.32 34.94 -11.31
C LEU A 511 -33.39 33.60 -12.04
N ILE A 512 -32.23 33.09 -12.45
CA ILE A 512 -32.10 31.69 -12.86
C ILE A 512 -32.43 30.78 -11.65
N SER A 513 -33.27 29.77 -11.86
CA SER A 513 -33.61 28.79 -10.82
C SER A 513 -32.37 27.97 -10.39
N GLY A 514 -32.06 27.92 -9.09
CA GLY A 514 -30.99 27.06 -8.57
C GLY A 514 -29.57 27.56 -8.82
N VAL A 515 -29.37 28.87 -9.02
CA VAL A 515 -28.03 29.51 -9.12
C VAL A 515 -27.16 29.22 -7.90
N GLU A 516 -27.75 29.04 -6.74
CA GLU A 516 -27.06 28.76 -5.47
C GLU A 516 -26.22 27.48 -5.55
N LEU A 517 -26.73 26.43 -6.22
CA LEU A 517 -25.98 25.20 -6.45
C LEU A 517 -24.72 25.43 -7.30
N TRP A 518 -24.72 26.44 -8.17
CA TRP A 518 -23.53 26.87 -8.92
C TRP A 518 -22.59 27.76 -8.11
N ARG A 519 -23.11 28.49 -7.12
CA ARG A 519 -22.31 29.24 -6.14
C ARG A 519 -21.42 28.26 -5.36
N ASP A 520 -22.04 27.19 -4.88
CA ASP A 520 -21.38 26.15 -4.07
C ASP A 520 -20.43 25.29 -4.92
N ALA A 521 -20.85 24.85 -6.11
CA ALA A 521 -20.02 24.02 -6.97
C ALA A 521 -18.82 24.77 -7.59
N LEU A 522 -19.01 25.99 -8.11
CA LEU A 522 -17.94 26.72 -8.79
C LEU A 522 -17.07 27.56 -7.84
N GLY A 523 -17.54 27.88 -6.63
CA GLY A 523 -16.82 28.68 -5.64
C GLY A 523 -16.29 30.00 -6.23
N SER A 524 -14.97 30.23 -6.18
CA SER A 524 -14.35 31.44 -6.74
C SER A 524 -14.60 31.66 -8.25
N GLU A 525 -14.86 30.59 -9.01
CA GLU A 525 -15.14 30.68 -10.45
C GLU A 525 -16.57 31.15 -10.74
N PHE A 526 -17.49 31.06 -9.78
CA PHE A 526 -18.85 31.60 -9.86
C PHE A 526 -18.82 33.12 -10.00
N ASP A 527 -18.23 33.77 -8.99
CA ASP A 527 -17.94 35.20 -8.89
C ASP A 527 -17.29 35.78 -10.17
N ALA A 528 -16.27 35.08 -10.68
CA ALA A 528 -15.56 35.48 -11.89
C ALA A 528 -16.45 35.36 -13.14
N SER A 529 -17.32 34.35 -13.20
CA SER A 529 -18.26 34.17 -14.31
C SER A 529 -19.36 35.24 -14.28
N LEU A 530 -19.91 35.59 -13.11
CA LEU A 530 -20.88 36.69 -12.99
C LEU A 530 -20.28 38.04 -13.38
N ARG A 531 -19.09 38.38 -12.87
CA ARG A 531 -18.42 39.66 -13.19
C ARG A 531 -18.06 39.81 -14.67
N ASN A 532 -17.73 38.72 -15.35
CA ASN A 532 -17.27 38.77 -16.74
C ASN A 532 -18.39 38.62 -17.78
N HIS A 533 -19.47 37.88 -17.46
CA HIS A 533 -20.54 37.57 -18.41
C HIS A 533 -21.86 38.26 -18.08
N LEU A 534 -22.26 38.30 -16.81
CA LEU A 534 -23.55 38.89 -16.42
C LEU A 534 -23.45 40.40 -16.20
N LEU A 535 -22.47 40.88 -15.43
CA LEU A 535 -22.34 42.30 -15.07
C LEU A 535 -22.28 43.24 -16.30
N PRO A 536 -21.56 42.94 -17.41
CA PRO A 536 -21.58 43.78 -18.61
C PRO A 536 -22.93 43.76 -19.34
N ARG A 537 -23.74 42.70 -19.16
CA ARG A 537 -25.11 42.64 -19.71
C ARG A 537 -26.10 43.42 -18.85
N LEU A 538 -25.97 43.39 -17.52
CA LEU A 538 -26.76 44.25 -16.62
C LEU A 538 -26.48 45.74 -16.89
N GLY A 539 -25.21 46.10 -17.12
CA GLY A 539 -24.84 47.46 -17.54
C GLY A 539 -25.41 47.83 -18.91
N ARG A 540 -25.40 46.91 -19.89
CA ARG A 540 -26.05 47.14 -21.19
C ARG A 540 -27.56 47.35 -21.04
N HIS A 541 -28.25 46.55 -20.23
CA HIS A 541 -29.69 46.68 -19.96
C HIS A 541 -30.03 48.07 -19.38
N LEU A 542 -29.27 48.53 -18.38
CA LEU A 542 -29.42 49.88 -17.83
C LEU A 542 -29.02 50.99 -18.82
N ARG A 543 -28.26 50.68 -19.88
CA ARG A 543 -27.89 51.63 -20.92
C ARG A 543 -28.93 51.71 -22.04
N GLU A 544 -29.44 50.58 -22.51
CA GLU A 544 -30.29 50.45 -23.69
C GLU A 544 -31.79 50.49 -23.34
N ASP A 545 -32.22 49.86 -22.24
CA ASP A 545 -33.64 49.64 -21.93
C ASP A 545 -34.18 50.56 -20.80
N PHE A 546 -33.31 51.13 -19.96
CA PHE A 546 -33.70 52.02 -18.86
C PHE A 546 -33.66 53.50 -19.26
N GLU A 547 -34.81 54.18 -19.31
CA GLU A 547 -34.89 55.64 -19.42
C GLU A 547 -35.43 56.26 -18.12
N VAL A 548 -35.01 57.49 -17.81
CA VAL A 548 -35.55 58.27 -16.69
C VAL A 548 -36.51 59.30 -17.27
N ASN A 549 -37.80 59.17 -16.97
CA ASN A 549 -38.88 59.97 -17.55
C ASN A 549 -39.85 60.41 -16.43
N PRO A 550 -39.80 61.68 -15.96
CA PRO A 550 -40.57 62.14 -14.80
C PRO A 550 -42.11 62.03 -14.88
N GLN A 551 -42.67 61.76 -16.05
CA GLN A 551 -44.13 61.65 -16.28
C GLN A 551 -44.62 60.20 -16.43
N ASP A 552 -43.74 59.27 -16.81
CA ASP A 552 -44.06 57.85 -17.00
C ASP A 552 -42.77 57.03 -16.83
N GLN A 553 -42.53 56.52 -15.62
CA GLN A 553 -41.26 55.93 -15.22
C GLN A 553 -41.33 54.40 -15.22
N ASP A 554 -40.69 53.76 -16.20
CA ASP A 554 -40.46 52.32 -16.17
C ASP A 554 -39.35 51.98 -15.14
N LEU A 555 -39.65 51.05 -14.22
CA LEU A 555 -38.69 50.53 -13.25
C LEU A 555 -38.23 49.10 -13.57
N THR A 556 -38.83 48.41 -14.54
CA THR A 556 -38.55 46.99 -14.84
C THR A 556 -37.07 46.74 -15.13
N ALA A 557 -36.44 47.60 -15.94
CA ALA A 557 -35.03 47.49 -16.26
C ALA A 557 -34.08 47.67 -15.05
N LEU A 558 -34.52 48.42 -14.02
CA LEU A 558 -33.81 48.60 -12.75
C LEU A 558 -34.10 47.44 -11.78
N GLU A 559 -35.36 47.02 -11.65
CA GLU A 559 -35.75 45.84 -10.87
C GLU A 559 -35.00 44.58 -11.34
N ASP A 560 -34.91 44.35 -12.65
CA ASP A 560 -34.21 43.21 -13.24
C ASP A 560 -32.72 43.15 -12.89
N VAL A 561 -32.10 44.29 -12.57
CA VAL A 561 -30.74 44.34 -12.02
C VAL A 561 -30.74 44.14 -10.50
N LEU A 562 -31.64 44.81 -9.78
CA LEU A 562 -31.74 44.69 -8.31
C LEU A 562 -32.11 43.26 -7.85
N ARG A 563 -32.81 42.48 -8.68
CA ARG A 563 -33.08 41.04 -8.51
C ARG A 563 -31.79 40.20 -8.37
N TRP A 564 -30.63 40.70 -8.79
CA TRP A 564 -29.33 40.01 -8.63
C TRP A 564 -28.51 40.47 -7.42
N LYS A 565 -29.05 41.32 -6.53
CA LYS A 565 -28.31 41.90 -5.40
C LYS A 565 -27.57 40.86 -4.54
N ASP A 566 -28.21 39.73 -4.25
CA ASP A 566 -27.68 38.68 -3.36
C ASP A 566 -26.60 37.78 -4.01
N PHE A 567 -26.14 38.16 -5.22
CA PHE A 567 -25.08 37.50 -5.98
C PHE A 567 -23.90 38.44 -6.33
N PHE A 568 -24.02 39.73 -6.01
CA PHE A 568 -22.94 40.71 -6.17
C PHE A 568 -22.62 41.38 -4.83
N LYS A 569 -21.39 41.85 -4.66
CA LYS A 569 -21.05 42.71 -3.50
C LYS A 569 -21.69 44.08 -3.73
N PRO A 570 -22.31 44.74 -2.72
CA PRO A 570 -23.01 46.02 -2.92
C PRO A 570 -22.19 47.08 -3.67
N ASN A 571 -20.89 47.19 -3.37
CA ASN A 571 -19.95 48.08 -4.07
C ASN A 571 -19.91 47.89 -5.60
N VAL A 572 -20.09 46.66 -6.10
CA VAL A 572 -20.11 46.37 -7.55
C VAL A 572 -21.40 46.91 -8.20
N LEU A 573 -22.53 46.84 -7.51
CA LEU A 573 -23.80 47.40 -7.98
C LEU A 573 -23.87 48.91 -7.80
N GLY A 574 -23.28 49.46 -6.73
CA GLY A 574 -23.08 50.90 -6.57
C GLY A 574 -22.27 51.48 -7.73
N LEU A 575 -21.13 50.87 -8.08
CA LEU A 575 -20.33 51.26 -9.25
C LEU A 575 -21.09 51.12 -10.58
N LEU A 576 -21.96 50.11 -10.73
CA LEU A 576 -22.80 49.93 -11.92
C LEU A 576 -23.83 51.07 -12.07
N LEU A 577 -24.48 51.45 -10.96
CA LEU A 577 -25.45 52.55 -10.95
C LEU A 577 -24.75 53.90 -11.17
N VAL A 578 -23.57 54.11 -10.60
CA VAL A 578 -22.74 55.31 -10.84
C VAL A 578 -22.29 55.42 -12.30
N ALA A 579 -22.13 54.29 -13.01
CA ALA A 579 -21.76 54.28 -14.43
C ALA A 579 -22.93 54.47 -15.40
N GLU A 580 -24.11 53.88 -15.13
CA GLU A 580 -25.22 53.82 -16.11
C GLU A 580 -26.51 54.54 -15.66
N PHE A 581 -26.83 54.56 -14.35
CA PHE A 581 -28.06 55.17 -13.81
C PHE A 581 -27.86 56.66 -13.51
N PHE A 582 -26.86 57.01 -12.69
CA PHE A 582 -26.67 58.38 -12.22
C PHE A 582 -26.42 59.40 -13.34
N PRO A 583 -25.67 59.11 -14.44
CA PRO A 583 -25.52 60.05 -15.55
C PRO A 583 -26.85 60.38 -16.24
N LYS A 584 -27.77 59.42 -16.36
CA LYS A 584 -29.13 59.65 -16.88
C LYS A 584 -29.95 60.49 -15.91
N TRP A 585 -29.95 60.11 -14.63
CA TRP A 585 -30.67 60.82 -13.58
C TRP A 585 -30.22 62.29 -13.42
N HIS A 586 -28.91 62.55 -13.38
CA HIS A 586 -28.34 63.91 -13.34
C HIS A 586 -28.70 64.74 -14.57
N ASN A 587 -28.80 64.12 -15.75
CA ASN A 587 -29.20 64.80 -16.98
C ASN A 587 -30.65 65.28 -16.93
N ILE A 588 -31.58 64.43 -16.47
CA ILE A 588 -32.98 64.84 -16.29
C ILE A 588 -33.11 65.90 -15.20
N LEU A 589 -32.38 65.77 -14.08
CA LEU A 589 -32.33 66.80 -13.04
C LEU A 589 -31.86 68.16 -13.60
N TYR A 590 -30.80 68.17 -14.40
CA TYR A 590 -30.33 69.39 -15.07
C TYR A 590 -31.37 69.98 -16.03
N ILE A 591 -32.03 69.14 -16.84
CA ILE A 591 -33.08 69.58 -17.79
C ILE A 591 -34.27 70.19 -17.05
N TRP A 592 -34.71 69.57 -15.94
CA TRP A 592 -35.83 70.06 -15.13
C TRP A 592 -35.49 71.36 -14.38
N LEU A 593 -34.28 71.47 -13.83
CA LEU A 593 -33.77 72.71 -13.23
C LEU A 593 -33.51 73.85 -14.24
N THR A 594 -33.49 73.54 -15.54
CA THR A 594 -33.29 74.51 -16.64
C THR A 594 -34.62 75.00 -17.23
N ASN A 595 -35.70 74.23 -17.12
CA ASN A 595 -36.99 74.49 -17.75
C ASN A 595 -38.09 74.72 -16.68
N ASP A 596 -38.22 75.95 -16.18
CA ASP A 596 -39.22 76.40 -15.20
C ASP A 596 -39.46 75.42 -14.01
N PRO A 597 -38.46 75.18 -13.15
CA PRO A 597 -38.54 74.16 -12.10
C PRO A 597 -39.54 74.47 -10.98
N ASN A 598 -40.46 73.53 -10.71
CA ASN A 598 -41.12 73.44 -9.41
C ASN A 598 -40.22 72.68 -8.42
N TYR A 599 -39.57 73.40 -7.52
CA TYR A 599 -38.64 72.82 -6.53
C TYR A 599 -39.31 71.83 -5.56
N GLU A 600 -40.62 71.91 -5.33
CA GLU A 600 -41.34 70.95 -4.48
C GLU A 600 -41.44 69.58 -5.17
N GLU A 601 -41.88 69.53 -6.43
CA GLU A 601 -41.94 68.32 -7.25
C GLU A 601 -40.56 67.67 -7.45
N VAL A 602 -39.52 68.48 -7.69
CA VAL A 602 -38.13 67.97 -7.82
C VAL A 602 -37.65 67.36 -6.50
N GLY A 603 -38.04 67.94 -5.36
CA GLY A 603 -37.73 67.42 -4.02
C GLY A 603 -38.44 66.11 -3.69
N GLU A 604 -39.71 65.96 -4.08
CA GLU A 604 -40.45 64.70 -3.97
C GLU A 604 -39.86 63.61 -4.88
N TRP A 605 -39.54 63.95 -6.14
CA TRP A 605 -38.91 63.05 -7.10
C TRP A 605 -37.53 62.56 -6.67
N PHE A 606 -36.67 63.46 -6.13
CA PHE A 606 -35.40 63.10 -5.51
C PHE A 606 -35.61 62.09 -4.36
N SER A 607 -36.56 62.38 -3.48
CA SER A 607 -36.86 61.57 -2.31
C SER A 607 -37.41 60.19 -2.68
N TRP A 608 -38.26 60.13 -3.71
CA TRP A 608 -38.81 58.90 -4.27
C TRP A 608 -37.73 58.02 -4.93
N TRP A 609 -36.86 58.60 -5.76
CA TRP A 609 -35.74 57.85 -6.34
C TRP A 609 -34.82 57.26 -5.28
N ARG A 610 -34.61 58.00 -4.18
CA ARG A 610 -33.80 57.51 -3.05
C ARG A 610 -34.43 56.32 -2.32
N THR A 611 -35.75 56.07 -2.42
CA THR A 611 -36.37 54.85 -1.86
C THR A 611 -36.35 53.65 -2.81
N GLN A 612 -36.17 53.85 -4.13
CA GLN A 612 -36.06 52.76 -5.09
C GLN A 612 -34.71 52.01 -5.01
N ILE A 613 -33.64 52.65 -4.51
CA ILE A 613 -32.33 52.02 -4.32
C ILE A 613 -32.25 51.37 -2.92
N PRO A 614 -31.97 50.05 -2.80
CA PRO A 614 -31.83 49.38 -1.51
C PRO A 614 -30.80 50.04 -0.57
N PRO A 615 -31.04 50.07 0.75
CA PRO A 615 -30.20 50.81 1.70
C PRO A 615 -28.74 50.35 1.69
N GLU A 616 -28.49 49.05 1.57
CA GLU A 616 -27.14 48.44 1.44
C GLU A 616 -26.28 49.04 0.30
N ILE A 617 -26.92 49.60 -0.73
CA ILE A 617 -26.29 50.23 -1.88
C ILE A 617 -26.29 51.77 -1.71
N ASN A 618 -27.34 52.31 -1.10
CA ASN A 618 -27.55 53.74 -0.86
C ASN A 618 -26.60 54.32 0.22
N GLU A 619 -26.20 53.50 1.20
CA GLU A 619 -25.22 53.82 2.24
C GLU A 619 -23.76 53.81 1.75
N LEU A 620 -23.50 53.36 0.52
CA LEU A 620 -22.16 53.38 -0.06
C LEU A 620 -21.73 54.82 -0.36
N THR A 621 -20.54 55.22 0.09
CA THR A 621 -20.03 56.59 -0.12
C THR A 621 -20.03 57.01 -1.59
N ILE A 622 -19.76 56.09 -2.52
CA ILE A 622 -19.76 56.36 -3.97
C ILE A 622 -21.15 56.74 -4.48
N VAL A 623 -22.22 56.21 -3.88
CA VAL A 623 -23.63 56.47 -4.24
C VAL A 623 -24.13 57.72 -3.51
N ASP A 624 -23.83 57.84 -2.23
CA ASP A 624 -24.12 59.03 -1.41
C ASP A 624 -23.42 60.30 -1.94
N ASP A 625 -22.23 60.17 -2.53
CA ASP A 625 -21.53 61.28 -3.19
C ASP A 625 -22.17 61.69 -4.54
N GLU A 626 -22.84 60.79 -5.27
CA GLU A 626 -23.67 61.18 -6.41
C GLU A 626 -24.96 61.89 -5.96
N TRP A 627 -25.63 61.41 -4.91
CA TRP A 627 -26.78 62.11 -4.33
C TRP A 627 -26.42 63.52 -3.84
N LYS A 628 -25.25 63.69 -3.21
CA LYS A 628 -24.74 65.01 -2.81
C LYS A 628 -24.51 65.94 -3.99
N LYS A 629 -24.03 65.45 -5.15
CA LYS A 629 -23.90 66.26 -6.37
C LYS A 629 -25.26 66.73 -6.86
N GLY A 630 -26.28 65.86 -6.84
CA GLY A 630 -27.66 66.22 -7.18
C GLY A 630 -28.25 67.27 -6.25
N LEU A 631 -28.04 67.14 -4.94
CA LEU A 631 -28.43 68.17 -3.98
C LEU A 631 -27.66 69.47 -4.21
N GLN A 632 -26.36 69.41 -4.52
CA GLN A 632 -25.56 70.60 -4.84
C GLN A 632 -26.00 71.31 -6.12
N THR A 633 -26.45 70.60 -7.16
CA THR A 633 -26.98 71.25 -8.37
C THR A 633 -28.36 71.87 -8.13
N MET A 634 -29.21 71.25 -7.31
CA MET A 634 -30.48 71.85 -6.85
C MET A 634 -30.23 73.12 -6.02
N ASP A 635 -29.32 73.07 -5.04
CA ASP A 635 -28.92 74.20 -4.19
C ASP A 635 -28.36 75.37 -5.02
N LEU A 636 -27.61 75.07 -6.08
CA LEU A 636 -26.99 76.07 -6.96
C LEU A 636 -28.04 76.67 -7.90
N ALA A 637 -28.91 75.86 -8.51
CA ALA A 637 -30.03 76.33 -9.33
C ALA A 637 -30.97 77.26 -8.53
N SER A 638 -31.35 76.87 -7.32
CA SER A 638 -32.19 77.68 -6.41
C SER A 638 -31.58 79.05 -6.10
N ARG A 639 -30.25 79.15 -6.01
CA ARG A 639 -29.53 80.43 -5.79
C ARG A 639 -29.37 81.28 -7.05
N LEU A 640 -29.49 80.69 -8.25
CA LEU A 640 -29.40 81.38 -9.54
C LEU A 640 -30.76 81.87 -10.07
N GLY A 641 -31.86 81.19 -9.70
CA GLY A 641 -33.19 81.46 -10.26
C GLY A 641 -33.18 81.35 -11.79
N ASP A 642 -33.76 82.32 -12.47
CA ASP A 642 -33.85 82.41 -13.94
C ASP A 642 -32.48 82.27 -14.67
N ARG A 643 -31.37 82.53 -13.97
CA ARG A 643 -30.01 82.37 -14.54
C ARG A 643 -29.53 80.92 -14.57
N ALA A 644 -30.21 80.01 -13.88
CA ALA A 644 -29.89 78.59 -13.88
C ALA A 644 -29.71 78.05 -15.32
N ALA A 645 -30.61 78.44 -16.23
CA ALA A 645 -30.59 78.04 -17.64
C ALA A 645 -29.38 78.53 -18.47
N THR A 646 -28.51 79.39 -17.93
CA THR A 646 -27.30 79.89 -18.61
C THR A 646 -26.01 79.78 -17.80
N GLU A 647 -26.08 79.70 -16.46
CA GLU A 647 -24.92 79.59 -15.58
C GLU A 647 -24.72 78.18 -14.98
N LEU A 648 -25.72 77.28 -15.04
CA LEU A 648 -25.50 75.86 -14.70
C LEU A 648 -24.60 75.20 -15.74
N ARG A 649 -23.66 74.36 -15.28
CA ARG A 649 -22.88 73.49 -16.16
C ARG A 649 -23.67 72.23 -16.45
N PRO A 650 -23.75 71.76 -17.71
CA PRO A 650 -24.35 70.47 -18.00
C PRO A 650 -23.54 69.35 -17.31
N PRO A 651 -24.21 68.27 -16.85
CA PRO A 651 -23.51 67.11 -16.30
C PRO A 651 -22.55 66.54 -17.35
N THR A 652 -21.39 66.05 -16.90
CA THR A 652 -20.25 65.72 -17.78
C THR A 652 -20.44 64.35 -18.46
N THR A 653 -21.44 64.27 -19.33
CA THR A 653 -21.87 63.06 -20.02
C THR A 653 -20.95 62.74 -21.21
N THR A 654 -19.70 62.35 -20.96
CA THR A 654 -18.82 61.83 -22.01
C THR A 654 -17.77 60.86 -21.46
N ALA A 655 -17.75 59.64 -22.02
CA ALA A 655 -16.56 58.80 -21.97
C ALA A 655 -15.54 59.35 -22.99
N ALA A 656 -14.66 60.23 -22.54
CA ALA A 656 -13.63 60.86 -23.36
C ALA A 656 -12.26 60.14 -23.23
N PRO A 657 -11.47 60.02 -24.31
CA PRO A 657 -10.12 59.45 -24.24
C PRO A 657 -9.14 60.31 -23.43
N GLN A 658 -8.05 59.71 -22.97
CA GLN A 658 -6.94 60.45 -22.36
C GLN A 658 -6.11 61.16 -23.45
N GLU A 659 -6.07 62.49 -23.41
CA GLU A 659 -5.16 63.27 -24.25
C GLU A 659 -3.75 63.32 -23.65
N THR A 660 -2.73 63.19 -24.52
CA THR A 660 -1.32 63.25 -24.15
C THR A 660 -0.80 64.70 -24.15
N PRO A 661 -0.22 65.21 -23.05
CA PRO A 661 0.40 66.54 -23.03
C PRO A 661 1.84 66.49 -23.55
N SER A 662 2.17 67.32 -24.55
CA SER A 662 3.52 67.44 -25.10
C SER A 662 4.13 68.83 -24.87
N THR A 663 5.22 68.86 -24.09
CA THR A 663 6.35 69.83 -24.11
C THR A 663 6.08 71.34 -24.05
N LEU A 664 6.69 72.01 -23.06
CA LEU A 664 7.88 72.88 -23.21
C LEU A 664 8.58 73.06 -21.82
N PRO A 665 9.84 73.54 -21.72
CA PRO A 665 10.74 73.20 -20.60
C PRO A 665 11.19 74.44 -19.75
N PRO A 666 12.29 74.41 -18.96
CA PRO A 666 12.22 74.01 -17.54
C PRO A 666 12.85 75.02 -16.55
N THR A 667 12.64 74.83 -15.25
CA THR A 667 13.47 75.45 -14.19
C THR A 667 13.52 74.53 -12.96
N ALA A 668 14.64 74.54 -12.21
CA ALA A 668 14.93 73.52 -11.21
C ALA A 668 14.80 74.02 -9.75
N ALA A 669 14.32 73.13 -8.87
CA ALA A 669 14.45 73.19 -7.41
C ALA A 669 14.41 71.75 -6.84
N GLU A 670 14.86 71.56 -5.59
CA GLU A 670 15.38 70.29 -5.09
C GLU A 670 14.36 69.23 -4.57
N ALA A 671 14.92 68.08 -4.18
CA ALA A 671 14.28 66.81 -3.79
C ALA A 671 13.72 66.81 -2.34
N PRO A 672 13.11 65.73 -1.79
CA PRO A 672 12.96 64.38 -2.37
C PRO A 672 11.56 63.72 -2.26
N ALA A 673 11.22 62.90 -3.27
CA ALA A 673 10.07 62.00 -3.24
C ALA A 673 10.44 60.59 -2.78
N LYS A 674 9.56 59.94 -2.01
CA LYS A 674 9.63 58.47 -1.77
C LYS A 674 9.17 57.72 -3.02
N ALA A 675 9.81 56.61 -3.33
CA ALA A 675 9.61 55.91 -4.59
C ALA A 675 8.17 55.34 -4.78
N PRO A 676 7.51 55.58 -5.92
CA PRO A 676 6.38 54.75 -6.34
C PRO A 676 6.88 53.36 -6.75
N ARG A 677 6.02 52.34 -6.63
CA ARG A 677 6.31 51.00 -7.12
C ARG A 677 6.27 50.99 -8.65
N GLY A 678 7.23 50.31 -9.29
CA GLY A 678 7.38 50.30 -10.74
C GLY A 678 6.22 49.63 -11.50
N PRO A 679 6.17 49.79 -12.84
CA PRO A 679 5.22 49.09 -13.67
C PRO A 679 5.40 47.57 -13.56
N LYS A 680 4.36 46.81 -13.89
CA LYS A 680 4.45 45.35 -13.96
C LYS A 680 5.49 44.98 -15.02
N VAL A 681 6.50 44.22 -14.61
CA VAL A 681 7.37 43.49 -15.53
C VAL A 681 6.47 42.56 -16.35
N VAL A 682 6.50 42.71 -17.67
CA VAL A 682 6.14 41.59 -18.55
C VAL A 682 7.25 40.58 -18.33
N GLU A 683 6.89 39.38 -17.86
CA GLU A 683 7.86 38.28 -17.82
C GLU A 683 8.21 37.93 -19.26
N GLU A 684 9.34 38.48 -19.73
CA GLU A 684 10.02 38.02 -20.93
C GLU A 684 10.30 36.53 -20.72
N VAL A 685 9.50 35.68 -21.36
CA VAL A 685 9.63 34.23 -21.27
C VAL A 685 11.03 33.89 -21.73
N ALA A 686 11.91 33.51 -20.80
CA ALA A 686 13.31 33.30 -21.13
C ALA A 686 13.38 32.16 -22.16
N PHE A 687 14.23 32.29 -23.17
CA PHE A 687 14.35 31.26 -24.22
C PHE A 687 14.68 29.86 -23.65
N LYS A 688 15.32 29.80 -22.48
CA LYS A 688 15.50 28.58 -21.66
C LYS A 688 14.16 27.88 -21.33
N ASP A 689 13.12 28.63 -21.01
CA ASP A 689 11.83 28.09 -20.58
C ASP A 689 11.03 27.58 -21.82
N ILE A 690 11.20 28.24 -22.97
CA ILE A 690 10.73 27.75 -24.28
C ILE A 690 11.43 26.44 -24.65
N LEU A 691 12.77 26.37 -24.50
CA LEU A 691 13.55 25.16 -24.68
C LEU A 691 13.12 24.04 -23.71
N GLU A 692 12.82 24.36 -22.45
CA GLU A 692 12.32 23.39 -21.47
C GLU A 692 10.94 22.85 -21.85
N SER A 693 9.99 23.68 -22.29
CA SER A 693 8.71 23.19 -22.81
C SER A 693 8.87 22.32 -24.07
N TRP A 694 9.71 22.74 -25.01
CA TRP A 694 9.97 21.97 -26.24
C TRP A 694 10.67 20.64 -25.95
N CYS A 695 11.61 20.60 -25.01
CA CYS A 695 12.22 19.36 -24.56
C CYS A 695 11.18 18.41 -23.93
N VAL A 696 10.27 18.91 -23.11
CA VAL A 696 9.17 18.10 -22.53
C VAL A 696 8.27 17.52 -23.63
N ASP A 697 7.87 18.32 -24.62
CA ASP A 697 7.06 17.87 -25.76
C ASP A 697 7.76 16.78 -26.60
N GLN A 698 9.10 16.83 -26.70
CA GLN A 698 9.92 15.82 -27.38
C GLN A 698 10.40 14.66 -26.47
N GLY A 699 9.93 14.58 -25.21
CA GLY A 699 10.33 13.53 -24.25
C GLY A 699 11.79 13.61 -23.79
N LEU A 700 12.45 14.76 -23.99
CA LEU A 700 13.83 15.04 -23.61
C LEU A 700 13.91 15.69 -22.22
N ILE A 701 14.94 15.34 -21.45
CA ILE A 701 15.23 15.93 -20.14
C ILE A 701 16.45 16.85 -20.26
N ILE A 702 16.33 18.08 -19.79
CA ILE A 702 17.46 19.00 -19.62
C ILE A 702 18.02 18.91 -18.18
N LEU A 703 19.33 18.80 -18.06
CA LEU A 703 20.03 18.61 -16.78
C LEU A 703 21.14 19.66 -16.64
N PRO A 704 21.12 20.55 -15.63
CA PRO A 704 22.18 21.54 -15.44
C PRO A 704 23.49 20.87 -15.01
N LEU A 705 24.54 21.04 -15.80
CA LEU A 705 25.90 20.69 -15.43
C LEU A 705 26.46 21.85 -14.59
N ARG A 706 27.12 21.55 -13.46
CA ARG A 706 27.74 22.56 -12.59
C ARG A 706 29.12 23.00 -13.13
N GLU A 707 29.17 23.21 -14.44
CA GLU A 707 30.35 23.54 -15.23
C GLU A 707 30.00 24.74 -16.11
N ALA A 708 30.89 25.73 -16.17
CA ALA A 708 30.75 26.89 -17.05
C ALA A 708 31.55 26.67 -18.33
N HIS A 709 31.03 27.14 -19.47
CA HIS A 709 31.74 27.09 -20.74
C HIS A 709 33.02 27.96 -20.69
N PRO A 710 34.18 27.42 -21.11
CA PRO A 710 35.49 27.99 -20.75
C PRO A 710 35.83 29.33 -21.44
N GLN A 711 35.06 29.78 -22.44
CA GLN A 711 35.33 31.04 -23.15
C GLN A 711 34.29 32.14 -22.89
N ASN A 712 33.03 31.80 -22.64
CA ASN A 712 31.95 32.79 -22.42
C ASN A 712 31.34 32.75 -21.01
N GLY A 713 31.76 31.79 -20.15
CA GLY A 713 31.33 31.69 -18.75
C GLY A 713 29.88 31.22 -18.53
N GLN A 714 29.17 30.84 -19.60
CA GLN A 714 27.75 30.45 -19.49
C GLN A 714 27.57 29.05 -18.90
N PRO A 715 26.45 28.79 -18.18
CA PRO A 715 26.17 27.47 -17.61
C PRO A 715 25.95 26.43 -18.71
N LEU A 716 26.56 25.26 -18.54
CA LEU A 716 26.36 24.11 -19.42
C LEU A 716 25.14 23.28 -18.98
N PHE A 717 24.40 22.77 -19.95
CA PHE A 717 23.29 21.87 -19.78
C PHE A 717 23.54 20.57 -20.53
N ARG A 718 22.89 19.48 -20.12
CA ARG A 718 22.81 18.23 -20.88
C ARG A 718 21.37 17.97 -21.29
N ILE A 719 21.12 17.86 -22.58
CA ILE A 719 19.82 17.44 -23.14
C ILE A 719 19.93 15.94 -23.46
N THR A 720 19.01 15.12 -22.92
CA THR A 720 19.08 13.65 -23.06
C THR A 720 17.71 12.99 -23.05
N ALA A 721 17.55 11.95 -23.87
CA ALA A 721 16.37 11.07 -23.84
C ALA A 721 16.44 10.00 -22.71
N SER A 722 17.57 9.90 -21.99
CA SER A 722 17.73 8.86 -20.96
C SER A 722 17.32 9.35 -19.57
N ALA A 723 16.30 8.71 -19.00
CA ALA A 723 15.92 8.85 -17.58
C ALA A 723 17.05 8.51 -16.57
N THR A 724 18.19 7.97 -17.03
CA THR A 724 19.38 7.73 -16.20
C THR A 724 20.36 8.92 -16.14
N GLY A 725 20.12 9.99 -16.91
CA GLY A 725 21.02 11.15 -17.02
C GLY A 725 22.37 10.89 -17.72
N ARG A 726 22.55 9.69 -18.28
CA ARG A 726 23.75 9.26 -19.03
C ARG A 726 23.44 9.21 -20.53
N GLY A 727 24.41 9.62 -21.35
CA GLY A 727 24.16 9.88 -22.77
C GLY A 727 23.45 11.21 -23.01
N GLY A 728 23.29 11.58 -24.28
CA GLY A 728 22.79 12.89 -24.70
C GLY A 728 23.89 13.92 -25.00
N VAL A 729 23.47 15.16 -25.23
CA VAL A 729 24.26 16.27 -25.79
C VAL A 729 24.57 17.31 -24.71
N VAL A 730 25.77 17.87 -24.71
CA VAL A 730 26.11 19.06 -23.91
C VAL A 730 25.82 20.33 -24.73
N ALA A 731 25.15 21.31 -24.13
CA ALA A 731 24.77 22.56 -24.78
C ALA A 731 24.85 23.76 -23.82
N PHE A 732 24.95 24.98 -24.36
CA PHE A 732 24.69 26.24 -23.64
C PHE A 732 23.66 27.09 -24.39
N ILE A 733 23.17 28.15 -23.73
CA ILE A 733 22.14 29.04 -24.26
C ILE A 733 22.71 30.46 -24.34
N GLN A 734 22.74 31.05 -25.53
CA GLN A 734 23.26 32.40 -25.74
C GLN A 734 22.29 33.23 -26.59
N GLY A 735 21.50 34.08 -25.92
CA GLY A 735 20.30 34.67 -26.53
C GLY A 735 19.31 33.57 -26.88
N ASP A 736 18.61 33.74 -28.01
CA ASP A 736 17.55 32.84 -28.47
C ASP A 736 18.09 31.64 -29.29
N VAL A 737 19.29 31.17 -28.96
CA VAL A 737 19.99 30.11 -29.70
C VAL A 737 20.63 29.09 -28.75
N VAL A 738 20.41 27.80 -29.04
CA VAL A 738 21.08 26.67 -28.37
C VAL A 738 22.38 26.34 -29.09
N TRP A 739 23.49 26.29 -28.35
CA TRP A 739 24.81 25.96 -28.89
C TRP A 739 25.23 24.58 -28.40
N VAL A 740 25.47 23.66 -29.34
CA VAL A 740 25.68 22.22 -29.10
C VAL A 740 27.15 21.83 -29.26
N GLN A 741 27.71 21.10 -28.30
CA GLN A 741 29.07 20.56 -28.39
C GLN A 741 29.18 19.46 -29.45
N ASN A 742 30.15 19.53 -30.35
CA ASN A 742 30.36 18.49 -31.35
C ASN A 742 30.96 17.20 -30.73
N LYS A 743 30.32 16.04 -30.99
CA LYS A 743 30.74 14.71 -30.49
C LYS A 743 32.22 14.35 -30.81
N LYS A 744 32.80 14.89 -31.89
CA LYS A 744 34.17 14.61 -32.37
C LYS A 744 35.19 15.69 -31.96
N ALA A 745 34.77 16.93 -31.74
CA ALA A 745 35.65 18.06 -31.44
C ALA A 745 35.07 18.89 -30.29
N LYS A 746 35.52 18.60 -29.05
CA LYS A 746 34.93 19.16 -27.81
C LYS A 746 35.04 20.69 -27.67
N GLU A 747 35.93 21.32 -28.43
CA GLU A 747 36.11 22.78 -28.43
C GLU A 747 35.24 23.48 -29.49
N VAL A 748 34.59 22.73 -30.38
CA VAL A 748 33.71 23.24 -31.44
C VAL A 748 32.25 23.15 -31.00
N TRP A 749 31.55 24.28 -31.12
CA TRP A 749 30.15 24.45 -30.74
C TRP A 749 29.35 24.91 -31.95
N GLU A 750 28.23 24.25 -32.20
CA GLU A 750 27.38 24.46 -33.38
C GLU A 750 26.04 25.05 -32.94
N PRO A 751 25.57 26.17 -33.52
CA PRO A 751 24.26 26.73 -33.22
C PRO A 751 23.18 25.84 -33.85
N MET A 752 22.17 25.45 -33.08
CA MET A 752 21.08 24.57 -33.50
C MET A 752 19.72 25.16 -33.14
N GLY A 753 18.75 25.02 -34.04
CA GLY A 753 17.34 25.32 -33.79
C GLY A 753 16.62 24.22 -33.01
N LEU A 754 15.37 24.50 -32.62
CA LEU A 754 14.45 23.55 -31.98
C LEU A 754 13.83 22.60 -33.03
N GLU A 755 14.70 21.83 -33.70
CA GLU A 755 14.41 20.93 -34.82
C GLU A 755 14.76 19.48 -34.48
N ASP A 756 14.21 18.52 -35.23
CA ASP A 756 14.42 17.07 -35.07
C ASP A 756 15.89 16.67 -34.94
N ARG A 757 16.81 17.40 -35.60
CA ARG A 757 18.27 17.20 -35.51
C ARG A 757 18.83 17.32 -34.08
N LEU A 758 18.20 18.13 -33.23
CA LEU A 758 18.54 18.24 -31.82
C LEU A 758 18.08 17.01 -31.04
N VAL A 759 16.91 16.46 -31.39
CA VAL A 759 16.38 15.21 -30.84
C VAL A 759 17.27 14.02 -31.22
N GLU A 760 17.61 13.87 -32.51
CA GLU A 760 18.49 12.79 -33.01
C GLU A 760 19.82 12.76 -32.25
N ARG A 761 20.50 13.91 -32.11
CA ARG A 761 21.76 13.99 -31.37
C ARG A 761 21.58 13.66 -29.88
N ALA A 762 20.47 14.07 -29.26
CA ALA A 762 20.15 13.86 -27.84
C ALA A 762 19.73 12.41 -27.51
N GLU A 763 19.11 11.70 -28.45
CA GLU A 763 18.91 10.24 -28.39
C GLU A 763 20.23 9.47 -28.60
N GLY A 764 21.21 10.10 -29.25
CA GLY A 764 22.56 9.56 -29.43
C GLY A 764 22.89 9.12 -30.86
N LYS A 765 21.97 9.28 -31.81
CA LYS A 765 22.14 9.01 -33.24
C LYS A 765 23.21 9.94 -33.87
#